data_AF-M5U9D0-F1
#
_entry.id   AF-M5U9D0-F1
#
_cell.length_a   1.000
_cell.length_b   1.000
_cell.length_c   1.000
_cell.angle_alpha   90.00
_cell.angle_beta   90.00
_cell.angle_gamma   90.00
#
_symmetry.space_group_name_H-M   'P 1'
#
loop_
_entity.id
_entity.type
_entity.pdbx_description
1 polymer ?
#
loop_
_entity_poly.entity_id
_entity_poly.type
_entity_poly.pdbx_seq_one_letter_code
_entity_poly.pdbx_strand_id
1 'polypeptide(L)'
;MFRTCLALCAIVLCSELFAEQIQCDLRVPNKTNRENVQLNNGTVEIHGSALIEIVPQSKVSEGDWAIEFETFCVGGVEQMTLAPVFGKSTSPDSASEDATPENQTSTPRSLPPFMHSETFRPHVAILEESKGFHLAGVDVLRLDLMMKGDAALQIRNVRLRRPQESDLETDDHFSAYAADPELLNAYLSRTFASKITGVNVGISDIQITGTVSNHRTGVTLGDIPMETLLGDESPYRELIDIDIQNDGSFDVSVPRTTLVEGRRVDRLTDRWQLFHDGPSGNVAISHAHYADTVACRHSELPPAKPSSKKGLGGWSAQRSRALQNELKDLGITAVTVNVSGLHQYVSTRPHPNHTQFSWQGRDYYANERALQKLDLTFREAAENNVMVSAILLISNPDNSRDEDLQRLRHPDADPSGVYAMPAVTSSEGIDYYGAILNLMAERWSRDDGIHGRVHHWIVHNEVDFGWVWTNAGRKSDLAYMDLYQRSMRMTDLIVRQYDPHARTWISLTHHWAERGNEYGYGSKRMLDLLVQFCQTEGNFPWGLAYHPYPQSLFHPRTWQDHLATYQFDTPKITPKNLEVLDAYMKLPKNRYHGSVRPVHLSENGFNSKDYSDAAQQDQAAGMALAWKKIQSLSSIEVWHYHNWIDNRHEGGLRIGLRKFPDDQNDPLGKKQIWNLYRALGTTQEDAVADRYLRLIGVDSWEEILHRQKIQ
;
A
#
# COMPACT_ATOMS: atom_id res chain seq x y z
N MET A 1 58.04 1.38 30.97
CA MET A 1 58.01 2.74 30.39
C MET A 1 56.96 2.80 29.29
N PHE A 2 55.71 2.69 29.72
CA PHE A 2 54.52 3.04 28.96
C PHE A 2 54.29 4.55 29.11
N ARG A 3 53.65 5.18 28.13
CA ARG A 3 53.24 6.61 28.04
C ARG A 3 54.27 7.56 27.43
N THR A 4 54.32 7.62 26.09
CA THR A 4 54.27 8.86 25.28
C THR A 4 54.54 8.51 23.81
N CYS A 5 53.53 8.03 23.07
CA CYS A 5 53.51 8.06 21.60
C CYS A 5 52.11 7.89 20.98
N LEU A 6 51.03 7.95 21.77
CA LEU A 6 49.66 7.67 21.31
C LEU A 6 48.65 8.75 21.75
N ALA A 7 49.11 9.99 21.90
CA ALA A 7 48.28 11.13 22.34
C ALA A 7 48.23 12.31 21.35
N LEU A 8 48.73 12.14 20.11
CA LEU A 8 48.67 13.19 19.07
C LEU A 8 48.02 12.76 17.74
N CYS A 9 47.43 11.57 17.67
CA CYS A 9 46.56 11.15 16.55
C CYS A 9 45.10 10.90 17.00
N ALA A 10 44.73 11.31 18.22
CA ALA A 10 43.40 11.09 18.79
C ALA A 10 42.60 12.39 19.04
N ILE A 11 42.98 13.52 18.43
CA ILE A 11 42.27 14.82 18.55
C ILE A 11 41.77 15.34 17.18
N VAL A 12 41.93 14.59 16.08
CA VAL A 12 41.48 15.01 14.74
C VAL A 12 40.41 14.09 14.12
N LEU A 13 39.95 13.05 14.82
CA LEU A 13 38.93 12.11 14.29
C LEU A 13 37.77 11.85 15.28
N CYS A 14 37.44 12.85 16.10
CA CYS A 14 36.18 12.91 16.86
C CYS A 14 35.48 14.24 16.57
N SER A 15 35.11 14.42 15.32
CA SER A 15 34.04 15.32 14.92
C SER A 15 33.32 14.62 13.77
N GLU A 16 32.56 13.58 14.10
CA GLU A 16 31.37 13.32 13.30
C GLU A 16 30.65 14.66 13.19
N LEU A 17 30.54 15.17 11.97
CA LEU A 17 29.83 16.39 11.64
C LEU A 17 28.40 16.23 12.16
N PHE A 18 28.11 16.74 13.36
CA PHE A 18 26.75 17.10 13.70
C PHE A 18 26.36 18.18 12.70
N ALA A 19 25.59 17.80 11.68
CA ALA A 19 25.01 18.74 10.74
C ALA A 19 24.33 19.84 11.56
N GLU A 20 24.73 21.09 11.32
CA GLU A 20 24.19 22.25 11.99
C GLU A 20 22.65 22.23 11.89
N GLN A 21 21.96 22.20 13.04
CA GLN A 21 20.49 22.21 13.13
C GLN A 21 20.01 23.25 14.12
N ILE A 22 18.89 23.90 13.80
CA ILE A 22 18.28 24.98 14.57
C ILE A 22 16.79 24.65 14.72
N GLN A 23 16.34 24.43 15.96
CA GLN A 23 14.92 24.27 16.26
C GLN A 23 14.17 25.59 16.02
N CYS A 24 12.90 25.52 15.64
CA CYS A 24 12.09 26.70 15.35
C CYS A 24 10.78 26.71 16.15
N ASP A 25 10.43 27.88 16.68
CA ASP A 25 9.14 28.10 17.33
C ASP A 25 8.10 28.60 16.32
N LEU A 26 6.85 28.15 16.46
CA LEU A 26 5.74 28.62 15.64
C LEU A 26 4.93 29.71 16.35
N ARG A 27 4.62 30.80 15.64
CA ARG A 27 3.83 31.94 16.14
C ARG A 27 2.70 32.32 15.17
N VAL A 28 1.63 32.88 15.74
CA VAL A 28 0.46 33.35 15.00
C VAL A 28 0.34 34.88 15.17
N PRO A 29 0.63 35.68 14.12
CA PRO A 29 0.91 37.11 14.30
C PRO A 29 -0.31 38.02 14.44
N ASN A 30 -1.51 37.62 13.99
CA ASN A 30 -2.69 38.49 14.02
C ASN A 30 -3.94 37.77 14.59
N LYS A 31 -4.97 38.56 14.96
CA LYS A 31 -6.21 38.03 15.56
C LYS A 31 -7.05 37.21 14.58
N THR A 32 -7.08 37.58 13.29
CA THR A 32 -7.82 36.88 12.24
C THR A 32 -7.28 35.45 12.02
N ASN A 33 -5.96 35.25 12.09
CA ASN A 33 -5.38 33.91 12.02
C ASN A 33 -5.70 33.05 13.24
N ARG A 34 -6.02 33.63 14.40
CA ARG A 34 -6.38 32.86 15.61
C ARG A 34 -7.75 32.20 15.51
N GLU A 35 -8.59 32.61 14.57
CA GLU A 35 -9.87 31.93 14.29
C GLU A 35 -9.63 30.62 13.52
N ASN A 36 -8.63 30.60 12.65
CA ASN A 36 -8.27 29.44 11.82
C ASN A 36 -7.15 28.59 12.43
N VAL A 37 -6.36 29.10 13.38
CA VAL A 37 -5.15 28.45 13.88
C VAL A 37 -5.23 28.17 15.38
N GLN A 38 -5.05 26.90 15.76
CA GLN A 38 -4.97 26.44 17.15
C GLN A 38 -3.58 25.90 17.47
N LEU A 39 -3.03 26.30 18.62
CA LEU A 39 -1.72 25.87 19.12
C LEU A 39 -1.91 24.85 20.24
N ASN A 40 -1.51 23.61 20.02
CA ASN A 40 -1.64 22.50 20.97
C ASN A 40 -0.29 21.81 21.18
N ASN A 41 0.39 22.08 22.30
CA ASN A 41 1.61 21.37 22.76
C ASN A 41 2.64 21.10 21.65
N GLY A 42 3.08 22.14 20.92
CA GLY A 42 4.10 22.03 19.87
C GLY A 42 3.57 21.58 18.50
N THR A 43 2.27 21.34 18.37
CA THR A 43 1.57 21.15 17.08
C THR A 43 0.68 22.37 16.80
N VAL A 44 0.75 22.88 15.58
CA VAL A 44 -0.13 23.94 15.07
C VAL A 44 -1.16 23.30 14.16
N GLU A 45 -2.43 23.50 14.47
CA GLU A 45 -3.57 23.04 13.68
C GLU A 45 -4.24 24.22 12.98
N ILE A 46 -4.56 24.07 11.70
CA ILE A 46 -4.96 25.15 10.80
C ILE A 46 -6.20 24.70 10.02
N HIS A 47 -7.29 25.46 10.12
CA HIS A 47 -8.57 25.23 9.47
C HIS A 47 -8.89 26.44 8.57
N GLY A 48 -8.40 26.40 7.33
CA GLY A 48 -8.53 27.49 6.35
C GLY A 48 -7.26 28.34 6.19
N SER A 49 -7.25 29.21 5.17
CA SER A 49 -6.06 30.01 4.81
C SER A 49 -5.54 30.81 6.00
N ALA A 50 -4.22 30.76 6.20
CA ALA A 50 -3.55 31.33 7.36
C ALA A 50 -2.11 31.71 7.04
N LEU A 51 -1.53 32.53 7.92
CA LEU A 51 -0.12 32.88 7.91
C LEU A 51 0.50 32.50 9.26
N ILE A 52 1.63 31.79 9.20
CA ILE A 52 2.38 31.34 10.37
C ILE A 52 3.78 31.95 10.33
N GLU A 53 4.28 32.36 11.48
CA GLU A 53 5.66 32.79 11.65
C GLU A 53 6.48 31.66 12.27
N ILE A 54 7.60 31.31 11.63
CA ILE A 54 8.56 30.32 12.07
C ILE A 54 9.78 31.09 12.58
N VAL A 55 10.10 30.97 13.86
CA VAL A 55 11.16 31.74 14.53
C VAL A 55 12.32 30.81 14.89
N PRO A 56 13.47 30.92 14.23
CA PRO A 56 14.66 30.15 14.59
C PRO A 56 15.10 30.45 16.03
N GLN A 57 15.43 29.43 16.82
CA GLN A 57 15.88 29.59 18.22
C GLN A 57 17.33 30.09 18.33
N SER A 58 18.09 30.06 17.25
CA SER A 58 19.45 30.62 17.16
C SER A 58 19.68 31.28 15.81
N LYS A 59 20.75 32.09 15.70
CA LYS A 59 21.13 32.73 14.43
C LYS A 59 21.40 31.66 13.36
N VAL A 60 20.84 31.88 12.18
CA VAL A 60 21.08 31.07 10.99
C VAL A 60 22.33 31.61 10.29
N SER A 61 23.31 30.74 9.98
CA SER A 61 24.53 31.10 9.26
C SER A 61 24.34 31.07 7.75
N GLU A 62 25.33 31.58 7.00
CA GLU A 62 25.39 31.49 5.53
C GLU A 62 25.43 30.03 5.02
N GLY A 63 25.06 29.89 3.74
CA GLY A 63 25.01 28.65 2.96
C GLY A 63 23.62 28.08 2.83
N ASP A 64 23.51 26.97 2.10
CA ASP A 64 22.22 26.30 1.89
C ASP A 64 21.71 25.66 3.20
N TRP A 65 20.40 25.73 3.38
CA TRP A 65 19.66 25.10 4.47
C TRP A 65 18.53 24.27 3.92
N ALA A 66 17.97 23.40 4.73
CA ALA A 66 16.70 22.73 4.50
C ALA A 66 15.78 23.06 5.67
N ILE A 67 14.55 23.47 5.37
CA ILE A 67 13.50 23.54 6.38
C ILE A 67 12.79 22.20 6.42
N GLU A 68 12.66 21.65 7.63
CA GLU A 68 12.04 20.36 7.90
C GLU A 68 10.95 20.52 8.96
N PHE A 69 9.81 19.90 8.73
CA PHE A 69 8.73 19.79 9.71
C PHE A 69 7.80 18.63 9.35
N GLU A 70 7.01 18.16 10.31
CA GLU A 70 6.01 17.12 10.08
C GLU A 70 4.64 17.71 9.79
N THR A 71 3.93 17.16 8.80
CA THR A 71 2.59 17.60 8.40
C THR A 71 1.57 16.47 8.36
N PHE A 72 0.35 16.78 8.81
CA PHE A 72 -0.85 15.97 8.58
C PHE A 72 -1.86 16.88 7.87
N CYS A 73 -2.33 16.52 6.68
CA CYS A 73 -3.12 17.44 5.87
C CYS A 73 -4.37 16.77 5.30
N VAL A 74 -5.53 17.35 5.57
CA VAL A 74 -6.82 16.92 5.05
C VAL A 74 -7.28 17.95 4.04
N GLY A 75 -7.79 17.54 2.88
CA GLY A 75 -8.25 18.48 1.84
C GLY A 75 -7.15 19.17 1.01
N GLY A 76 -5.92 19.22 1.51
CA GLY A 76 -4.76 19.78 0.81
C GLY A 76 -4.66 21.31 0.89
N VAL A 77 -3.45 21.83 0.66
CA VAL A 77 -3.13 23.25 0.52
C VAL A 77 -3.11 23.59 -0.97
N GLU A 78 -3.66 24.73 -1.38
CA GLU A 78 -3.63 25.19 -2.78
C GLU A 78 -2.32 25.88 -3.12
N GLN A 79 -1.82 26.70 -2.21
CA GLN A 79 -0.56 27.41 -2.38
C GLN A 79 0.13 27.57 -1.03
N MET A 80 1.45 27.34 -1.04
CA MET A 80 2.31 27.51 0.11
C MET A 80 3.50 28.38 -0.29
N THR A 81 3.73 29.47 0.41
CA THR A 81 4.86 30.37 0.15
C THR A 81 5.63 30.60 1.44
N LEU A 82 6.94 30.40 1.39
CA LEU A 82 7.86 30.72 2.47
C LEU A 82 8.63 32.00 2.12
N ALA A 83 8.70 32.96 3.04
CA ALA A 83 9.42 34.21 2.85
C ALA A 83 10.25 34.54 4.10
N PRO A 84 11.55 34.82 3.96
CA PRO A 84 12.36 35.27 5.09
C PRO A 84 12.11 36.75 5.38
N VAL A 85 12.10 37.09 6.66
CA VAL A 85 11.88 38.44 7.18
C VAL A 85 13.06 38.81 8.06
N PHE A 86 13.72 39.92 7.69
CA PHE A 86 14.87 40.48 8.39
C PHE A 86 14.44 41.80 9.07
N GLY A 87 14.73 41.94 10.36
CA GLY A 87 14.41 43.12 11.16
C GLY A 87 13.13 42.99 11.99
N LYS A 88 13.24 43.29 13.30
CA LYS A 88 12.10 43.30 14.24
C LYS A 88 11.12 44.43 13.92
N SER A 89 9.85 44.04 13.74
CA SER A 89 8.70 44.89 14.07
C SER A 89 8.75 45.30 15.54
N THR A 90 9.05 46.57 15.82
CA THR A 90 8.69 47.25 17.07
C THR A 90 8.11 48.63 16.74
N SER A 91 6.84 48.84 17.09
CA SER A 91 6.03 50.07 17.21
C SER A 91 6.30 51.31 16.31
N PRO A 92 5.24 51.99 15.82
CA PRO A 92 5.38 53.25 15.09
C PRO A 92 5.68 54.36 16.09
N ASP A 93 6.95 54.76 16.22
CA ASP A 93 7.40 56.11 16.61
C ASP A 93 8.90 56.07 16.93
N SER A 94 9.72 56.26 15.91
CA SER A 94 10.99 57.03 15.95
C SER A 94 11.73 56.83 14.64
N ALA A 95 11.67 57.84 13.78
CA ALA A 95 12.59 57.97 12.68
C ALA A 95 13.97 58.35 13.24
N SER A 96 14.96 57.50 13.02
CA SER A 96 16.36 57.92 12.97
C SER A 96 16.91 57.52 11.62
N GLU A 97 17.13 58.53 10.78
CA GLU A 97 17.97 58.47 9.59
C GLU A 97 19.40 58.08 9.99
N ASP A 98 20.13 57.40 9.10
CA ASP A 98 21.50 56.90 9.25
C ASP A 98 21.70 55.49 9.85
N ALA A 99 21.13 54.51 9.17
CA ALA A 99 21.85 53.29 8.80
C ALA A 99 21.21 52.77 7.51
N THR A 100 21.93 52.70 6.40
CA THR A 100 21.50 51.88 5.26
C THR A 100 21.64 50.42 5.69
N PRO A 101 20.56 49.65 5.87
CA PRO A 101 20.68 48.21 5.81
C PRO A 101 20.89 47.89 4.32
N GLU A 102 21.92 47.14 3.98
CA GLU A 102 21.82 46.30 2.80
C GLU A 102 20.58 45.42 3.02
N ASN A 103 19.42 45.84 2.51
CA ASN A 103 18.23 45.01 2.48
C ASN A 103 18.60 43.83 1.59
N GLN A 104 19.05 42.72 2.21
CA GLN A 104 19.12 41.43 1.55
C GLN A 104 17.71 41.13 1.06
N THR A 105 17.47 41.38 -0.22
CA THR A 105 16.19 41.13 -0.88
C THR A 105 16.14 39.65 -1.20
N SER A 106 15.80 38.84 -0.20
CA SER A 106 15.58 37.42 -0.39
C SER A 106 14.20 37.19 -1.01
N THR A 107 14.13 36.34 -2.02
CA THR A 107 12.90 36.10 -2.78
C THR A 107 12.00 35.11 -2.04
N PRO A 108 10.68 35.37 -1.91
CA PRO A 108 9.74 34.36 -1.43
C PRO A 108 9.80 33.12 -2.32
N ARG A 109 9.85 31.94 -1.69
CA ARG A 109 9.87 30.65 -2.37
C ARG A 109 8.50 30.00 -2.27
N SER A 110 7.92 29.67 -3.42
CA SER A 110 6.78 28.74 -3.43
C SER A 110 7.30 27.38 -3.00
N LEU A 111 6.67 26.80 -1.98
CA LEU A 111 6.91 25.42 -1.58
C LEU A 111 5.86 24.53 -2.24
N PRO A 112 6.18 23.24 -2.49
CA PRO A 112 5.17 22.29 -2.93
C PRO A 112 4.01 22.30 -1.95
N PRO A 113 2.76 22.52 -2.39
CA PRO A 113 1.62 22.52 -1.48
C PRO A 113 1.47 21.16 -0.80
N PHE A 114 1.10 21.13 0.48
CA PHE A 114 0.78 19.87 1.14
C PHE A 114 -0.44 19.22 0.49
N MET A 115 -0.26 18.00 0.00
CA MET A 115 -1.35 17.18 -0.49
C MET A 115 -2.00 16.43 0.67
N HIS A 116 -3.19 15.89 0.43
CA HIS A 116 -3.92 15.12 1.43
C HIS A 116 -3.05 13.96 1.98
N SER A 117 -2.86 13.93 3.30
CA SER A 117 -2.15 12.93 4.09
C SER A 117 -2.86 12.71 5.42
N GLU A 118 -3.18 11.47 5.71
CA GLU A 118 -3.83 11.03 6.96
C GLU A 118 -2.86 10.40 7.97
N THR A 119 -1.57 10.64 7.75
CA THR A 119 -0.50 10.38 8.70
C THR A 119 0.41 11.60 8.77
N PHE A 120 1.08 11.80 9.91
CA PHE A 120 2.13 12.82 9.98
C PHE A 120 3.30 12.41 9.08
N ARG A 121 3.68 13.29 8.15
CA ARG A 121 4.79 13.08 7.22
C ARG A 121 5.86 14.14 7.39
N PRO A 122 7.14 13.79 7.40
CA PRO A 122 8.19 14.79 7.27
C PRO A 122 8.06 15.47 5.91
N HIS A 123 8.21 16.78 5.89
CA HIS A 123 8.34 17.59 4.71
C HIS A 123 9.66 18.33 4.80
N VAL A 124 10.47 18.22 3.74
CA VAL A 124 11.76 18.88 3.64
C VAL A 124 11.76 19.72 2.39
N ALA A 125 12.16 20.98 2.52
CA ALA A 125 12.42 21.85 1.40
C ALA A 125 13.82 22.43 1.52
N ILE A 126 14.67 22.17 0.52
CA ILE A 126 15.98 22.82 0.41
C ILE A 126 15.74 24.32 0.14
N LEU A 127 16.48 25.18 0.80
CA LEU A 127 16.48 26.64 0.73
C LEU A 127 17.88 27.06 0.25
N GLU A 128 18.02 27.19 -1.08
CA GLU A 128 19.30 27.42 -1.74
C GLU A 128 19.61 28.91 -1.87
N GLU A 129 20.80 29.32 -1.40
CA GLU A 129 21.27 30.71 -1.56
C GLU A 129 21.49 31.06 -3.03
N SER A 130 21.94 30.09 -3.83
CA SER A 130 22.17 30.25 -5.27
C SER A 130 20.89 30.59 -6.04
N LYS A 131 19.71 30.26 -5.49
CA LYS A 131 18.38 30.61 -6.05
C LYS A 131 17.78 31.88 -5.45
N GLY A 132 18.57 32.64 -4.68
CA GLY A 132 18.19 33.93 -4.10
C GLY A 132 17.43 33.84 -2.76
N PHE A 133 17.39 32.65 -2.14
CA PHE A 133 16.75 32.45 -0.83
C PHE A 133 17.77 32.57 0.31
N HIS A 134 18.14 33.80 0.65
CA HIS A 134 19.11 34.08 1.72
C HIS A 134 18.47 33.93 3.11
N LEU A 135 19.18 33.28 4.04
CA LEU A 135 18.73 33.04 5.42
C LEU A 135 19.69 33.56 6.49
N ALA A 136 20.91 33.93 6.13
CA ALA A 136 21.91 34.39 7.10
C ALA A 136 21.39 35.58 7.91
N GLY A 137 21.23 35.40 9.22
CA GLY A 137 20.70 36.44 10.11
C GLY A 137 19.18 36.68 10.03
N VAL A 138 18.40 35.76 9.46
CA VAL A 138 16.93 35.85 9.43
C VAL A 138 16.35 35.87 10.85
N ASP A 139 15.37 36.75 11.10
CA ASP A 139 14.65 36.81 12.39
C ASP A 139 13.42 35.89 12.40
N VAL A 140 12.69 35.84 11.28
CA VAL A 140 11.45 35.08 11.12
C VAL A 140 11.33 34.56 9.68
N LEU A 141 10.84 33.33 9.50
CA LEU A 141 10.34 32.83 8.23
C LEU A 141 8.82 32.88 8.24
N ARG A 142 8.24 33.64 7.31
CA ARG A 142 6.79 33.75 7.13
C ARG A 142 6.31 32.65 6.20
N LEU A 143 5.40 31.83 6.68
CA LEU A 143 4.74 30.75 5.95
C LEU A 143 3.30 31.17 5.62
N ASP A 144 3.05 31.50 4.35
CA ASP A 144 1.74 31.87 3.82
C ASP A 144 1.05 30.63 3.23
N LEU A 145 -0.14 30.29 3.72
CA LEU A 145 -0.92 29.11 3.32
C LEU A 145 -2.28 29.54 2.75
N MET A 146 -2.52 29.17 1.49
CA MET A 146 -3.86 29.21 0.90
C MET A 146 -4.46 27.81 0.94
N MET A 147 -5.50 27.62 1.74
CA MET A 147 -6.11 26.31 1.98
C MET A 147 -7.46 26.18 1.27
N LYS A 148 -7.81 24.96 0.86
CA LYS A 148 -9.16 24.66 0.37
C LYS A 148 -10.17 24.79 1.51
N GLY A 149 -11.44 25.10 1.18
CA GLY A 149 -12.45 25.48 2.17
C GLY A 149 -12.66 24.50 3.34
N ASP A 150 -12.57 23.18 3.08
CA ASP A 150 -12.72 22.13 4.09
C ASP A 150 -11.37 21.48 4.50
N ALA A 151 -10.24 22.12 4.18
CA ALA A 151 -8.93 21.58 4.49
C ALA A 151 -8.52 21.83 5.95
N ALA A 152 -7.85 20.84 6.55
CA ALA A 152 -7.26 20.93 7.87
C ALA A 152 -5.79 20.54 7.79
N LEU A 153 -4.89 21.33 8.36
CA LEU A 153 -3.44 21.08 8.32
C LEU A 153 -2.88 21.14 9.74
N GLN A 154 -2.15 20.11 10.13
CA GLN A 154 -1.36 20.10 11.36
C GLN A 154 0.12 20.14 11.01
N ILE A 155 0.89 21.01 11.67
CA ILE A 155 2.33 21.16 11.51
C ILE A 155 2.99 21.00 12.88
N ARG A 156 4.06 20.20 12.97
CA ARG A 156 4.88 20.06 14.20
C ARG A 156 6.35 19.83 13.88
N ASN A 157 7.20 19.83 14.91
CA ASN A 157 8.62 19.49 14.82
C ASN A 157 9.41 20.33 13.79
N VAL A 158 9.20 21.65 13.77
CA VAL A 158 9.84 22.53 12.79
C VAL A 158 11.29 22.81 13.14
N ARG A 159 12.19 22.60 12.18
CA ARG A 159 13.63 22.88 12.30
C ARG A 159 14.24 23.31 10.97
N LEU A 160 15.35 24.05 11.07
CA LEU A 160 16.30 24.27 9.98
C LEU A 160 17.48 23.34 10.17
N ARG A 161 17.97 22.70 9.11
CA ARG A 161 19.20 21.91 9.13
C ARG A 161 19.98 22.07 7.83
N ARG A 162 21.23 21.63 7.78
CA ARG A 162 21.95 21.55 6.49
C ARG A 162 21.28 20.52 5.55
N PRO A 163 21.22 20.77 4.23
CA PRO A 163 20.75 19.81 3.25
C PRO A 163 21.62 18.54 3.26
N GLN A 164 20.99 17.41 3.02
CA GLN A 164 21.60 16.10 2.89
C GLN A 164 21.45 15.60 1.46
N GLU A 165 22.26 14.63 1.06
CA GLU A 165 22.22 14.05 -0.29
C GLU A 165 20.84 13.47 -0.63
N SER A 166 20.12 12.95 0.36
CA SER A 166 18.74 12.47 0.25
C SER A 166 17.68 13.56 -0.03
N ASP A 167 18.02 14.83 0.16
CA ASP A 167 17.08 15.96 -0.06
C ASP A 167 17.06 16.43 -1.52
N LEU A 168 18.05 16.03 -2.33
CA LEU A 168 18.16 16.43 -3.73
C LEU A 168 17.19 15.61 -4.58
N GLU A 169 16.17 16.27 -5.13
CA GLU A 169 15.28 15.69 -6.13
C GLU A 169 16.10 15.20 -7.34
N THR A 170 16.33 13.89 -7.40
CA THR A 170 16.85 13.21 -8.58
C THR A 170 15.70 12.39 -9.16
N ASP A 171 14.91 13.05 -10.01
CA ASP A 171 14.14 12.33 -11.01
C ASP A 171 15.14 11.55 -11.88
N ASP A 172 14.93 10.23 -12.02
CA ASP A 172 15.73 9.30 -12.83
C ASP A 172 17.13 8.89 -12.32
N HIS A 173 17.23 8.42 -11.08
CA HIS A 173 18.18 7.34 -10.84
C HIS A 173 17.60 6.01 -11.33
N PHE A 174 18.24 5.42 -12.35
CA PHE A 174 18.09 4.00 -12.66
C PHE A 174 18.32 3.20 -11.38
N SER A 175 17.23 2.71 -10.79
CA SER A 175 17.33 1.81 -9.65
C SER A 175 17.89 0.48 -10.12
N ALA A 176 18.96 0.00 -9.49
CA ALA A 176 19.45 -1.36 -9.72
C ALA A 176 18.44 -2.44 -9.28
N TYR A 177 17.39 -2.06 -8.56
CA TYR A 177 16.40 -2.96 -7.96
C TYR A 177 15.04 -2.92 -8.68
N ALA A 178 14.95 -2.25 -9.83
CA ALA A 178 13.76 -2.23 -10.68
C ALA A 178 14.16 -2.33 -12.16
N ALA A 179 13.30 -2.94 -13.00
CA ALA A 179 13.51 -2.95 -14.43
C ALA A 179 13.30 -1.56 -15.04
N ASP A 180 14.03 -1.30 -16.13
CA ASP A 180 13.88 -0.08 -16.93
C ASP A 180 12.44 0.00 -17.50
N PRO A 181 11.69 1.09 -17.24
CA PRO A 181 10.35 1.30 -17.78
C PRO A 181 10.27 1.23 -19.31
N GLU A 182 11.30 1.70 -20.03
CA GLU A 182 11.32 1.66 -21.49
C GLU A 182 11.42 0.23 -22.01
N LEU A 183 12.30 -0.57 -21.40
CA LEU A 183 12.43 -2.00 -21.69
C LEU A 183 11.15 -2.77 -21.36
N LEU A 184 10.53 -2.49 -20.21
CA LEU A 184 9.24 -3.08 -19.82
C LEU A 184 8.15 -2.75 -20.84
N ASN A 185 8.04 -1.48 -21.25
CA ASN A 185 7.03 -1.06 -22.20
C ASN A 185 7.24 -1.70 -23.58
N ALA A 186 8.49 -1.78 -24.04
CA ALA A 186 8.85 -2.48 -25.28
C ALA A 186 8.51 -3.98 -25.20
N TYR A 187 8.82 -4.63 -24.08
CA TYR A 187 8.52 -6.04 -23.84
C TYR A 187 7.01 -6.32 -23.87
N LEU A 188 6.23 -5.55 -23.11
CA LEU A 188 4.77 -5.73 -23.00
C LEU A 188 4.03 -5.39 -24.30
N SER A 189 4.60 -4.53 -25.15
CA SER A 189 4.01 -4.16 -26.44
C SER A 189 4.45 -5.06 -27.59
N ARG A 190 5.51 -5.86 -27.39
CA ARG A 190 6.05 -6.75 -28.42
C ARG A 190 5.07 -7.88 -28.71
N THR A 191 4.94 -8.25 -29.97
CA THR A 191 4.24 -9.47 -30.38
C THR A 191 5.26 -10.51 -30.85
N PHE A 192 4.98 -11.77 -30.51
CA PHE A 192 5.80 -12.90 -30.91
C PHE A 192 4.96 -13.88 -31.73
N ALA A 193 5.57 -14.51 -32.73
CA ALA A 193 4.93 -15.54 -33.51
C ALA A 193 4.90 -16.90 -32.76
N SER A 194 5.90 -17.13 -31.91
CA SER A 194 5.97 -18.30 -31.00
C SER A 194 5.41 -17.93 -29.63
N LYS A 195 4.87 -18.92 -28.92
CA LYS A 195 4.25 -18.74 -27.60
C LYS A 195 4.34 -20.01 -26.76
N ILE A 196 4.46 -19.84 -25.45
CA ILE A 196 4.11 -20.86 -24.47
C ILE A 196 2.60 -20.76 -24.26
N THR A 197 1.90 -21.88 -24.31
CA THR A 197 0.43 -21.95 -24.19
C THR A 197 -0.03 -22.55 -22.87
N GLY A 198 0.86 -23.22 -22.14
CA GLY A 198 0.53 -23.78 -20.84
C GLY A 198 1.78 -24.20 -20.07
N VAL A 199 1.80 -23.87 -18.78
CA VAL A 199 2.78 -24.34 -17.79
C VAL A 199 2.01 -24.93 -16.60
N ASN A 200 2.15 -26.23 -16.39
CA ASN A 200 1.49 -26.97 -15.31
C ASN A 200 2.55 -27.54 -14.36
N VAL A 201 2.59 -27.01 -13.13
CA VAL A 201 3.52 -27.45 -12.09
C VAL A 201 2.91 -28.62 -11.32
N GLY A 202 3.41 -29.83 -11.57
CA GLY A 202 3.05 -31.05 -10.87
C GLY A 202 3.74 -31.20 -9.50
N ILE A 203 3.68 -32.42 -8.95
CA ILE A 203 4.36 -32.75 -7.69
C ILE A 203 5.87 -32.91 -7.89
N SER A 204 6.30 -33.55 -9.00
CA SER A 204 7.70 -33.87 -9.30
C SER A 204 8.26 -33.17 -10.53
N ASP A 205 7.39 -32.74 -11.43
CA ASP A 205 7.70 -32.31 -12.79
C ASP A 205 6.86 -31.08 -13.15
N ILE A 206 7.30 -30.37 -14.18
CA ILE A 206 6.60 -29.23 -14.77
C ILE A 206 6.39 -29.55 -16.24
N GLN A 207 5.12 -29.57 -16.64
CA GLN A 207 4.69 -29.82 -18.00
C GLN A 207 4.50 -28.49 -18.73
N ILE A 208 5.19 -28.33 -19.86
CA ILE A 208 5.23 -27.06 -20.60
C ILE A 208 4.84 -27.35 -22.05
N THR A 209 3.90 -26.55 -22.56
CA THR A 209 3.36 -26.70 -23.91
C THR A 209 3.39 -25.37 -24.63
N GLY A 210 3.53 -25.40 -25.95
CA GLY A 210 3.51 -24.18 -26.74
C GLY A 210 3.59 -24.44 -28.24
N THR A 211 3.76 -23.35 -28.98
CA THR A 211 3.90 -23.37 -30.43
C THR A 211 5.07 -22.51 -30.85
N VAL A 212 5.91 -23.03 -31.75
CA VAL A 212 7.03 -22.32 -32.36
C VAL A 212 6.68 -22.01 -33.81
N SER A 213 6.69 -20.72 -34.13
CA SER A 213 6.49 -20.22 -35.49
C SER A 213 7.83 -19.70 -36.03
N ASN A 214 8.30 -20.31 -37.12
CA ASN A 214 9.63 -20.10 -37.71
C ASN A 214 10.77 -20.63 -36.80
N HIS A 215 11.91 -21.03 -37.38
CA HIS A 215 13.04 -21.65 -36.65
C HIS A 215 12.69 -22.98 -35.96
N ARG A 216 12.52 -24.06 -36.74
CA ARG A 216 12.18 -25.41 -36.23
C ARG A 216 13.37 -26.18 -35.63
N THR A 217 14.54 -25.56 -35.58
CA THR A 217 15.79 -26.15 -35.08
C THR A 217 16.55 -25.11 -34.27
N GLY A 218 17.29 -25.53 -33.24
CA GLY A 218 18.05 -24.62 -32.38
C GLY A 218 17.14 -23.71 -31.56
N VAL A 219 16.01 -24.25 -31.07
CA VAL A 219 15.13 -23.56 -30.14
C VAL A 219 15.23 -24.27 -28.80
N THR A 220 15.44 -23.48 -27.76
CA THR A 220 15.60 -23.95 -26.38
C THR A 220 14.58 -23.26 -25.49
N LEU A 221 14.21 -23.94 -24.41
CA LEU A 221 13.38 -23.43 -23.34
C LEU A 221 14.26 -23.04 -22.15
N GLY A 222 14.17 -21.79 -21.70
CA GLY A 222 14.92 -21.30 -20.53
C GLY A 222 14.03 -21.17 -19.29
N ASP A 223 14.54 -21.60 -18.14
CA ASP A 223 13.95 -21.30 -16.83
C ASP A 223 14.53 -19.98 -16.28
N ILE A 224 13.67 -18.98 -16.09
CA ILE A 224 14.05 -17.64 -15.64
C ILE A 224 13.61 -17.47 -14.18
N PRO A 225 14.55 -17.34 -13.23
CA PRO A 225 14.24 -17.03 -11.84
C PRO A 225 13.41 -15.75 -11.70
N MET A 226 12.57 -15.68 -10.66
CA MET A 226 11.65 -14.56 -10.47
C MET A 226 12.37 -13.24 -10.20
N GLU A 227 13.55 -13.27 -9.60
CA GLU A 227 14.36 -12.08 -9.30
C GLU A 227 14.99 -11.45 -10.55
N THR A 228 15.09 -12.20 -11.66
CA THR A 228 15.78 -11.77 -12.87
C THR A 228 15.00 -10.64 -13.56
N LEU A 229 15.68 -9.51 -13.77
CA LEU A 229 15.10 -8.34 -14.42
C LEU A 229 15.16 -8.46 -15.95
N LEU A 230 14.34 -7.67 -16.64
CA LEU A 230 14.46 -7.56 -18.09
C LEU A 230 15.75 -6.82 -18.44
N GLY A 231 16.46 -7.28 -19.47
CA GLY A 231 17.72 -6.69 -19.93
C GLY A 231 18.97 -7.50 -19.58
N ASP A 232 18.85 -8.51 -18.71
CA ASP A 232 19.96 -9.41 -18.41
C ASP A 232 20.38 -10.22 -19.65
N GLU A 233 21.68 -10.28 -19.94
CA GLU A 233 22.24 -10.95 -21.13
C GLU A 233 22.02 -12.47 -21.12
N SER A 234 21.91 -13.07 -19.93
CA SER A 234 21.66 -14.51 -19.74
C SER A 234 20.66 -14.70 -18.60
N PRO A 235 19.36 -14.51 -18.87
CA PRO A 235 18.33 -14.45 -17.83
C PRO A 235 17.90 -15.84 -17.32
N TYR A 236 18.42 -16.93 -17.90
CA TYR A 236 18.02 -18.30 -17.61
C TYR A 236 19.10 -19.05 -16.81
N ARG A 237 18.69 -20.04 -16.01
CA ARG A 237 19.63 -20.93 -15.31
C ARG A 237 20.07 -22.09 -16.20
N GLU A 238 19.14 -22.67 -16.93
CA GLU A 238 19.31 -23.81 -17.80
C GLU A 238 18.59 -23.55 -19.12
N LEU A 239 19.18 -24.06 -20.21
CA LEU A 239 18.53 -24.13 -21.51
C LEU A 239 18.25 -25.59 -21.83
N ILE A 240 17.00 -25.85 -22.18
CA ILE A 240 16.49 -27.19 -22.38
C ILE A 240 16.10 -27.29 -23.85
N ASP A 241 16.71 -28.24 -24.57
CA ASP A 241 16.32 -28.54 -25.94
C ASP A 241 14.86 -29.03 -25.98
N ILE A 242 14.08 -28.52 -26.93
CA ILE A 242 12.69 -28.93 -27.12
C ILE A 242 12.49 -29.59 -28.48
N ASP A 243 11.75 -30.70 -28.47
CA ASP A 243 11.35 -31.39 -29.70
C ASP A 243 10.10 -30.72 -30.28
N ILE A 244 10.27 -30.07 -31.44
CA ILE A 244 9.18 -29.36 -32.13
C ILE A 244 8.54 -30.28 -33.18
N GLN A 245 7.24 -30.48 -33.07
CA GLN A 245 6.45 -31.31 -33.98
C GLN A 245 6.27 -30.66 -35.37
N ASN A 246 5.82 -31.45 -36.35
CA ASN A 246 5.59 -30.98 -37.72
C ASN A 246 4.55 -29.85 -37.83
N ASP A 247 3.58 -29.79 -36.92
CA ASP A 247 2.62 -28.69 -36.85
C ASP A 247 3.14 -27.44 -36.10
N GLY A 248 4.35 -27.51 -35.55
CA GLY A 248 4.99 -26.43 -34.79
C GLY A 248 4.68 -26.47 -33.29
N SER A 249 3.87 -27.43 -32.82
CA SER A 249 3.63 -27.62 -31.39
C SER A 249 4.83 -28.27 -30.69
N PHE A 250 4.97 -28.03 -29.39
CA PHE A 250 5.88 -28.78 -28.54
C PHE A 250 5.22 -29.08 -27.20
N ASP A 251 5.72 -30.13 -26.56
CA ASP A 251 5.32 -30.62 -25.25
C ASP A 251 6.59 -31.14 -24.58
N VAL A 252 6.96 -30.55 -23.44
CA VAL A 252 8.18 -30.90 -22.72
C VAL A 252 7.90 -30.99 -21.22
N SER A 253 8.40 -32.06 -20.61
CA SER A 253 8.35 -32.28 -19.16
C SER A 253 9.75 -32.11 -18.58
N VAL A 254 9.86 -31.26 -17.56
CA VAL A 254 11.13 -30.96 -16.88
C VAL A 254 11.02 -31.24 -15.39
N PRO A 255 12.11 -31.58 -14.68
CA PRO A 255 12.05 -31.73 -13.23
C PRO A 255 11.64 -30.44 -12.53
N ARG A 256 10.72 -30.53 -11.57
CA ARG A 256 10.28 -29.39 -10.76
C ARG A 256 11.41 -28.83 -9.91
N THR A 257 12.27 -29.70 -9.39
CA THR A 257 13.45 -29.28 -8.62
C THR A 257 14.72 -29.44 -9.44
N THR A 258 15.62 -28.45 -9.35
CA THR A 258 16.95 -28.47 -9.95
C THR A 258 18.04 -28.27 -8.89
N LEU A 259 19.31 -28.45 -9.26
CA LEU A 259 20.46 -28.17 -8.42
C LEU A 259 21.14 -26.87 -8.87
N VAL A 260 21.19 -25.89 -7.98
CA VAL A 260 21.91 -24.62 -8.18
C VAL A 260 22.98 -24.55 -7.11
N GLU A 261 24.25 -24.56 -7.50
CA GLU A 261 25.39 -24.47 -6.57
C GLU A 261 25.33 -25.50 -5.40
N GLY A 262 24.87 -26.72 -5.70
CA GLY A 262 24.71 -27.79 -4.70
C GLY A 262 23.46 -27.69 -3.83
N ARG A 263 22.63 -26.65 -4.01
CA ARG A 263 21.33 -26.45 -3.34
C ARG A 263 20.20 -26.98 -4.21
N ARG A 264 19.26 -27.74 -3.62
CA ARG A 264 18.02 -28.15 -4.30
C ARG A 264 17.04 -26.99 -4.31
N VAL A 265 16.68 -26.52 -5.50
CA VAL A 265 15.78 -25.38 -5.72
C VAL A 265 14.56 -25.84 -6.51
N ASP A 266 13.38 -25.46 -6.04
CA ASP A 266 12.07 -25.63 -6.68
C ASP A 266 11.84 -24.50 -7.70
N ARG A 267 11.49 -24.89 -8.93
CA ARG A 267 11.19 -24.02 -10.06
C ARG A 267 9.77 -23.45 -10.05
N LEU A 268 8.98 -23.70 -8.99
CA LEU A 268 7.60 -23.23 -8.83
C LEU A 268 7.40 -21.74 -9.19
N THR A 269 8.33 -20.87 -8.80
CA THR A 269 8.23 -19.41 -8.98
C THR A 269 8.88 -18.92 -10.27
N ASP A 270 9.53 -19.80 -11.03
CA ASP A 270 10.16 -19.39 -12.28
C ASP A 270 9.13 -19.06 -13.35
N ARG A 271 9.58 -18.26 -14.33
CA ARG A 271 8.90 -18.12 -15.62
C ARG A 271 9.71 -18.80 -16.71
N TRP A 272 9.02 -19.24 -17.75
CA TRP A 272 9.61 -20.00 -18.85
C TRP A 272 9.60 -19.18 -20.13
N GLN A 273 10.66 -19.23 -20.93
CA GLN A 273 10.72 -18.47 -22.19
C GLN A 273 11.43 -19.26 -23.29
N LEU A 274 10.98 -19.08 -24.53
CA LEU A 274 11.60 -19.70 -25.71
C LEU A 274 12.71 -18.79 -26.26
N PHE A 275 13.84 -19.42 -26.57
CA PHE A 275 15.01 -18.77 -27.16
C PHE A 275 15.44 -19.47 -28.44
N HIS A 276 16.06 -18.73 -29.34
CA HIS A 276 16.74 -19.25 -30.52
C HIS A 276 18.20 -18.78 -30.53
N ASP A 277 19.12 -19.67 -30.92
CA ASP A 277 20.54 -19.34 -31.06
C ASP A 277 20.74 -18.28 -32.15
N GLY A 278 21.09 -17.07 -31.74
CA GLY A 278 21.39 -15.95 -32.63
C GLY A 278 22.89 -15.72 -32.82
N PRO A 279 23.30 -14.93 -33.84
CA PRO A 279 24.71 -14.62 -34.10
C PRO A 279 25.44 -13.89 -32.96
N SER A 280 24.67 -13.25 -32.07
CA SER A 280 25.16 -12.43 -30.95
C SER A 280 24.71 -12.97 -29.59
N GLY A 281 24.29 -14.23 -29.54
CA GLY A 281 23.71 -14.86 -28.35
C GLY A 281 22.24 -15.22 -28.54
N ASN A 282 21.63 -15.73 -27.48
CA ASN A 282 20.27 -16.25 -27.50
C ASN A 282 19.24 -15.13 -27.62
N VAL A 283 18.33 -15.29 -28.58
CA VAL A 283 17.28 -14.31 -28.87
C VAL A 283 15.96 -14.86 -28.39
N ALA A 284 15.27 -14.12 -27.51
CA ALA A 284 13.92 -14.46 -27.10
C ALA A 284 12.96 -14.46 -28.31
N ILE A 285 12.19 -15.54 -28.46
CA ILE A 285 11.20 -15.71 -29.53
C ILE A 285 9.77 -15.85 -29.00
N SER A 286 9.56 -15.78 -27.68
CA SER A 286 8.27 -15.67 -27.02
C SER A 286 8.33 -14.68 -25.85
N HIS A 287 7.17 -14.31 -25.30
CA HIS A 287 7.11 -13.78 -23.93
C HIS A 287 7.50 -14.86 -22.92
N ALA A 288 7.94 -14.44 -21.74
CA ALA A 288 8.12 -15.33 -20.61
C ALA A 288 6.74 -15.67 -20.01
N HIS A 289 6.56 -16.88 -19.48
CA HIS A 289 5.25 -17.39 -19.04
C HIS A 289 5.37 -18.09 -17.68
N TYR A 290 4.60 -17.63 -16.69
CA TYR A 290 4.52 -18.26 -15.36
C TYR A 290 3.56 -19.45 -15.36
N ALA A 291 3.63 -20.29 -14.32
CA ALA A 291 2.70 -21.41 -14.17
C ALA A 291 1.22 -20.98 -14.19
N ASP A 292 0.42 -21.66 -15.01
CA ASP A 292 -1.04 -21.50 -15.06
C ASP A 292 -1.73 -22.31 -13.97
N THR A 293 -1.16 -23.49 -13.67
CA THR A 293 -1.68 -24.45 -12.70
C THR A 293 -0.57 -24.99 -11.82
N VAL A 294 -0.92 -25.26 -10.56
CA VAL A 294 -0.03 -25.80 -9.53
C VAL A 294 -0.76 -26.95 -8.85
N ALA A 295 -0.08 -28.09 -8.71
CA ALA A 295 -0.61 -29.23 -7.96
C ALA A 295 -0.82 -28.85 -6.49
N CYS A 296 -2.05 -29.06 -6.02
CA CYS A 296 -2.44 -28.72 -4.66
C CYS A 296 -2.36 -29.95 -3.75
N ARG A 297 -1.74 -29.80 -2.57
CA ARG A 297 -1.58 -30.83 -1.55
C ARG A 297 -2.87 -31.10 -0.77
N HIS A 298 -3.73 -30.09 -0.64
CA HIS A 298 -5.04 -30.19 0.02
C HIS A 298 -6.17 -29.87 -0.98
N SER A 299 -6.29 -30.69 -2.04
CA SER A 299 -7.26 -30.48 -3.14
C SER A 299 -8.72 -30.50 -2.71
N GLU A 300 -9.03 -31.05 -1.53
CA GLU A 300 -10.38 -31.22 -1.01
C GLU A 300 -10.85 -30.06 -0.12
N LEU A 301 -10.00 -29.06 0.16
CA LEU A 301 -10.42 -27.89 0.91
C LEU A 301 -11.58 -27.19 0.20
N PRO A 302 -12.68 -26.86 0.90
CA PRO A 302 -13.85 -26.27 0.25
C PRO A 302 -13.61 -24.78 -0.07
N PRO A 303 -14.22 -24.22 -1.13
CA PRO A 303 -14.14 -22.80 -1.39
C PRO A 303 -14.85 -22.01 -0.28
N ALA A 304 -14.36 -20.80 0.01
CA ALA A 304 -15.06 -19.89 0.91
C ALA A 304 -16.44 -19.53 0.34
N LYS A 305 -17.48 -19.56 1.19
CA LYS A 305 -18.85 -19.17 0.82
C LYS A 305 -19.46 -18.31 1.93
N PRO A 306 -19.13 -17.01 2.00
CA PRO A 306 -19.78 -16.10 2.93
C PRO A 306 -21.31 -16.13 2.75
N SER A 307 -22.07 -16.34 3.83
CA SER A 307 -23.54 -16.40 3.75
C SER A 307 -24.20 -15.02 3.59
N SER A 308 -23.40 -13.96 3.65
CA SER A 308 -23.80 -12.58 3.41
C SER A 308 -22.60 -11.78 2.89
N LYS A 309 -22.83 -10.53 2.46
CA LYS A 309 -21.74 -9.61 2.11
C LYS A 309 -21.11 -8.91 3.33
N LYS A 310 -21.56 -9.17 4.56
CA LYS A 310 -21.11 -8.41 5.75
C LYS A 310 -19.78 -8.94 6.27
N GLY A 311 -18.79 -8.06 6.37
CA GLY A 311 -17.49 -8.36 6.94
C GLY A 311 -16.95 -7.28 7.88
N LEU A 312 -15.94 -7.63 8.68
CA LEU A 312 -15.17 -6.66 9.48
C LEU A 312 -13.73 -6.57 9.02
N GLY A 313 -13.23 -5.34 8.90
CA GLY A 313 -11.82 -5.10 8.59
C GLY A 313 -10.96 -5.07 9.86
N GLY A 314 -9.75 -5.62 9.79
CA GLY A 314 -8.77 -5.56 10.88
C GLY A 314 -9.20 -6.34 12.12
N TRP A 315 -9.72 -7.56 11.95
CA TRP A 315 -10.12 -8.44 13.05
C TRP A 315 -8.92 -9.01 13.80
N SER A 316 -9.07 -9.19 15.11
CA SER A 316 -8.16 -10.01 15.92
C SER A 316 -8.91 -10.60 17.11
N ALA A 317 -8.59 -11.84 17.46
CA ALA A 317 -9.21 -12.51 18.60
C ALA A 317 -8.94 -11.77 19.93
N GLN A 318 -9.85 -11.95 20.89
CA GLN A 318 -9.66 -11.59 22.30
C GLN A 318 -9.30 -10.11 22.60
N ARG A 319 -9.68 -9.15 21.73
CA ARG A 319 -9.44 -7.71 21.98
C ARG A 319 -10.00 -7.20 23.30
N SER A 320 -11.20 -7.67 23.67
CA SER A 320 -11.85 -7.33 24.93
C SER A 320 -12.94 -8.35 25.26
N ARG A 321 -13.19 -8.58 26.55
CA ARG A 321 -14.30 -9.42 27.01
C ARG A 321 -15.66 -8.90 26.53
N ALA A 322 -15.81 -7.59 26.35
CA ALA A 322 -17.05 -6.96 25.86
C ALA A 322 -17.36 -7.27 24.39
N LEU A 323 -16.42 -7.87 23.66
CA LEU A 323 -16.49 -8.10 22.21
C LEU A 323 -16.56 -9.59 21.84
N GLN A 324 -16.69 -10.49 22.82
CA GLN A 324 -16.61 -11.95 22.62
C GLN A 324 -17.65 -12.51 21.63
N ASN A 325 -18.80 -11.83 21.46
CA ASN A 325 -19.85 -12.27 20.55
C ASN A 325 -20.00 -11.36 19.33
N GLU A 326 -19.06 -10.44 19.06
CA GLU A 326 -19.26 -9.39 18.06
C GLU A 326 -19.58 -9.95 16.66
N LEU A 327 -18.86 -10.99 16.23
CA LEU A 327 -19.09 -11.64 14.94
C LEU A 327 -20.53 -12.15 14.81
N LYS A 328 -21.05 -12.78 15.86
CA LYS A 328 -22.43 -13.31 15.90
C LYS A 328 -23.45 -12.18 16.00
N ASP A 329 -23.22 -11.21 16.89
CA ASP A 329 -24.11 -10.09 17.15
C ASP A 329 -24.34 -9.25 15.89
N LEU A 330 -23.30 -9.07 15.07
CA LEU A 330 -23.36 -8.32 13.82
C LEU A 330 -23.66 -9.20 12.59
N GLY A 331 -23.71 -10.54 12.73
CA GLY A 331 -23.90 -11.45 11.59
C GLY A 331 -22.78 -11.36 10.55
N ILE A 332 -21.53 -11.33 11.02
CA ILE A 332 -20.32 -11.23 10.20
C ILE A 332 -20.02 -12.57 9.56
N THR A 333 -19.69 -12.56 8.26
CA THR A 333 -19.39 -13.77 7.49
C THR A 333 -18.00 -13.75 6.87
N ALA A 334 -17.29 -12.62 6.96
CA ALA A 334 -15.94 -12.45 6.46
C ALA A 334 -15.13 -11.45 7.30
N VAL A 335 -13.82 -11.65 7.43
CA VAL A 335 -12.92 -10.71 8.10
C VAL A 335 -11.62 -10.52 7.33
N THR A 336 -11.05 -9.31 7.41
CA THR A 336 -9.63 -9.11 7.11
C THR A 336 -8.79 -9.16 8.38
N VAL A 337 -7.58 -9.69 8.28
CA VAL A 337 -6.61 -9.76 9.39
C VAL A 337 -5.26 -9.25 8.91
N ASN A 338 -4.74 -8.20 9.56
CA ASN A 338 -3.42 -7.67 9.27
C ASN A 338 -2.34 -8.62 9.80
N VAL A 339 -1.52 -9.15 8.90
CA VAL A 339 -0.32 -9.92 9.22
C VAL A 339 0.87 -9.00 9.05
N SER A 340 1.07 -8.13 10.04
CA SER A 340 2.14 -7.13 10.04
C SER A 340 3.45 -7.66 10.60
N GLY A 341 4.55 -7.10 10.09
CA GLY A 341 5.89 -7.46 10.52
C GLY A 341 6.26 -8.86 10.07
N LEU A 342 6.13 -9.16 8.78
CA LEU A 342 6.35 -10.50 8.24
C LEU A 342 7.68 -11.14 8.67
N HIS A 343 8.76 -10.36 8.80
CA HIS A 343 10.07 -10.80 9.28
C HIS A 343 10.04 -11.38 10.72
N GLN A 344 9.03 -11.03 11.53
CA GLN A 344 8.94 -11.49 12.93
C GLN A 344 8.48 -12.94 13.08
N TYR A 345 7.89 -13.53 12.03
CA TYR A 345 7.34 -14.89 12.06
C TYR A 345 8.36 -15.95 11.65
N VAL A 346 9.40 -15.59 10.90
CA VAL A 346 10.41 -16.49 10.37
C VAL A 346 11.77 -15.85 10.53
N SER A 347 12.74 -16.56 11.13
CA SER A 347 14.13 -16.10 11.13
C SER A 347 15.00 -16.90 10.18
N THR A 348 16.04 -16.27 9.63
CA THR A 348 17.11 -16.94 8.89
C THR A 348 18.13 -17.63 9.82
N ARG A 349 18.04 -17.41 11.14
CA ARG A 349 18.98 -17.94 12.13
C ARG A 349 18.25 -18.69 13.24
N PRO A 350 18.90 -19.69 13.87
CA PRO A 350 18.30 -20.43 14.97
C PRO A 350 18.11 -19.54 16.20
N HIS A 351 16.92 -19.65 16.81
CA HIS A 351 16.58 -19.00 18.08
C HIS A 351 15.92 -19.99 19.05
N PRO A 352 16.03 -19.79 20.37
CA PRO A 352 15.32 -20.62 21.34
C PRO A 352 13.81 -20.62 21.10
N ASN A 353 13.20 -21.81 21.13
CA ASN A 353 11.75 -22.03 20.93
C ASN A 353 11.23 -21.69 19.51
N HIS A 354 12.12 -21.63 18.51
CA HIS A 354 11.70 -21.62 17.11
C HIS A 354 11.74 -23.04 16.53
N THR A 355 10.81 -23.34 15.62
CA THR A 355 10.77 -24.63 14.91
C THR A 355 11.50 -24.51 13.59
N GLN A 356 12.48 -25.38 13.32
CA GLN A 356 13.17 -25.41 12.04
C GLN A 356 12.25 -25.95 10.93
N PHE A 357 12.30 -25.33 9.75
CA PHE A 357 11.73 -25.84 8.51
C PHE A 357 12.65 -25.50 7.34
N SER A 358 12.46 -26.13 6.18
CA SER A 358 13.31 -25.89 5.01
C SER A 358 12.50 -25.33 3.83
N TRP A 359 13.11 -24.41 3.10
CA TRP A 359 12.55 -23.82 1.88
C TRP A 359 13.69 -23.55 0.89
N GLN A 360 13.47 -23.89 -0.39
CA GLN A 360 14.49 -23.75 -1.45
C GLN A 360 15.87 -24.29 -1.05
N GLY A 361 15.92 -25.42 -0.34
CA GLY A 361 17.17 -26.04 0.11
C GLY A 361 17.94 -25.26 1.20
N ARG A 362 17.30 -24.31 1.89
CA ARG A 362 17.83 -23.58 3.05
C ARG A 362 16.98 -23.84 4.29
N ASP A 363 17.59 -23.69 5.45
CA ASP A 363 16.90 -23.79 6.74
C ASP A 363 16.44 -22.42 7.24
N TYR A 364 15.22 -22.38 7.77
CA TYR A 364 14.58 -21.23 8.39
C TYR A 364 13.92 -21.65 9.71
N TYR A 365 13.56 -20.67 10.53
CA TYR A 365 13.15 -20.93 11.92
C TYR A 365 11.85 -20.17 12.26
N ALA A 366 10.74 -20.90 12.34
CA ALA A 366 9.41 -20.39 12.62
C ALA A 366 9.28 -19.94 14.09
N ASN A 367 8.86 -18.69 14.30
CA ASN A 367 8.56 -18.14 15.62
C ASN A 367 7.17 -18.61 16.09
N GLU A 368 7.11 -19.79 16.71
CA GLU A 368 5.84 -20.40 17.15
C GLU A 368 5.02 -19.50 18.06
N ARG A 369 5.67 -18.72 18.93
CA ARG A 369 4.96 -17.81 19.84
C ARG A 369 4.22 -16.70 19.09
N ALA A 370 4.82 -16.15 18.03
CA ALA A 370 4.17 -15.15 17.20
C ALA A 370 3.02 -15.77 16.38
N LEU A 371 3.27 -16.93 15.77
CA LEU A 371 2.29 -17.66 14.97
C LEU A 371 1.06 -18.08 15.79
N GLN A 372 1.24 -18.57 17.01
CA GLN A 372 0.14 -18.98 17.90
C GLN A 372 -0.86 -17.85 18.20
N LYS A 373 -0.42 -16.57 18.15
CA LYS A 373 -1.34 -15.43 18.31
C LYS A 373 -2.27 -15.27 17.11
N LEU A 374 -1.76 -15.50 15.90
CA LEU A 374 -2.56 -15.52 14.68
C LEU A 374 -3.45 -16.76 14.62
N ASP A 375 -2.95 -17.92 15.02
CA ASP A 375 -3.74 -19.15 15.11
C ASP A 375 -4.99 -18.99 16.00
N LEU A 376 -4.88 -18.24 17.10
CA LEU A 376 -6.03 -17.90 17.94
C LEU A 376 -7.09 -17.11 17.15
N THR A 377 -6.64 -16.13 16.35
CA THR A 377 -7.54 -15.32 15.51
C THR A 377 -8.21 -16.15 14.42
N PHE A 378 -7.45 -17.00 13.73
CA PHE A 378 -7.99 -17.81 12.64
C PHE A 378 -8.86 -18.96 13.12
N ARG A 379 -8.57 -19.56 14.29
CA ARG A 379 -9.47 -20.53 14.92
C ARG A 379 -10.79 -19.89 15.35
N GLU A 380 -10.74 -18.71 15.96
CA GLU A 380 -11.96 -18.00 16.34
C GLU A 380 -12.84 -17.68 15.12
N ALA A 381 -12.23 -17.27 14.00
CA ALA A 381 -12.95 -17.08 12.74
C ALA A 381 -13.56 -18.41 12.23
N ALA A 382 -12.78 -19.50 12.25
CA ALA A 382 -13.26 -20.82 11.82
C ALA A 382 -14.42 -21.34 12.69
N GLU A 383 -14.34 -21.19 14.03
CA GLU A 383 -15.41 -21.56 14.97
C GLU A 383 -16.72 -20.79 14.73
N ASN A 384 -16.63 -19.62 14.09
CA ASN A 384 -17.77 -18.79 13.72
C ASN A 384 -18.18 -18.95 12.23
N ASN A 385 -17.56 -19.86 11.49
CA ASN A 385 -17.75 -20.04 10.03
C ASN A 385 -17.51 -18.75 9.22
N VAL A 386 -16.49 -17.99 9.62
CA VAL A 386 -16.14 -16.71 9.02
C VAL A 386 -14.96 -16.90 8.05
N MET A 387 -15.11 -16.40 6.83
CA MET A 387 -14.02 -16.35 5.84
C MET A 387 -12.92 -15.38 6.29
N VAL A 388 -11.66 -15.73 6.03
CA VAL A 388 -10.50 -14.91 6.40
C VAL A 388 -9.73 -14.47 5.15
N SER A 389 -9.49 -13.17 5.03
CA SER A 389 -8.51 -12.58 4.12
C SER A 389 -7.33 -11.98 4.90
N ALA A 390 -6.13 -12.54 4.77
CA ALA A 390 -4.94 -12.04 5.44
C ALA A 390 -4.26 -10.93 4.62
N ILE A 391 -3.94 -9.79 5.23
CA ILE A 391 -3.22 -8.68 4.59
C ILE A 391 -1.74 -8.77 4.95
N LEU A 392 -0.88 -8.95 3.94
CA LEU A 392 0.55 -9.20 4.10
C LEU A 392 1.35 -7.89 4.16
N LEU A 393 1.90 -7.54 5.33
CA LEU A 393 2.49 -6.22 5.56
C LEU A 393 3.94 -6.31 6.06
N ILE A 394 4.87 -5.74 5.29
CA ILE A 394 6.29 -5.65 5.65
C ILE A 394 6.53 -4.31 6.31
N SER A 395 6.88 -4.33 7.60
CA SER A 395 7.16 -3.09 8.36
C SER A 395 8.30 -2.30 7.72
N ASN A 396 8.20 -0.97 7.75
CA ASN A 396 9.27 -0.09 7.29
C ASN A 396 9.71 0.94 8.35
N PRO A 397 10.19 0.48 9.52
CA PRO A 397 10.75 1.37 10.53
C PRO A 397 11.98 2.12 10.00
N ASP A 398 12.07 3.39 10.37
CA ASP A 398 13.28 4.17 10.19
C ASP A 398 14.46 3.53 10.96
N ASN A 399 15.64 3.54 10.34
CA ASN A 399 16.92 3.13 10.95
C ASN A 399 16.95 1.73 11.61
N SER A 400 16.16 0.76 11.15
CA SER A 400 16.22 -0.61 11.68
C SER A 400 17.51 -1.34 11.32
N ARG A 401 18.10 -2.03 12.30
CA ARG A 401 19.28 -2.91 12.14
C ARG A 401 18.92 -4.40 12.09
N ASP A 402 17.62 -4.72 12.01
CA ASP A 402 17.15 -6.10 11.89
C ASP A 402 17.52 -6.65 10.50
N GLU A 403 18.48 -7.59 10.45
CA GLU A 403 18.99 -8.16 9.21
C GLU A 403 17.92 -8.93 8.42
N ASP A 404 17.01 -9.62 9.11
CA ASP A 404 15.90 -10.36 8.49
C ASP A 404 14.94 -9.36 7.82
N LEU A 405 14.67 -8.22 8.47
CA LEU A 405 13.91 -7.15 7.83
C LEU A 405 14.64 -6.53 6.63
N GLN A 406 15.93 -6.22 6.74
CA GLN A 406 16.71 -5.65 5.62
C GLN A 406 16.74 -6.58 4.40
N ARG A 407 16.75 -7.89 4.65
CA ARG A 407 16.65 -8.94 3.63
C ARG A 407 15.30 -8.95 2.92
N LEU A 408 14.23 -8.66 3.66
CA LEU A 408 12.85 -8.76 3.18
C LEU A 408 12.38 -7.51 2.45
N ARG A 409 12.70 -6.31 2.95
CA ARG A 409 12.18 -5.04 2.43
C ARG A 409 12.93 -4.60 1.17
N HIS A 410 12.24 -3.91 0.27
CA HIS A 410 12.83 -3.33 -0.92
C HIS A 410 13.97 -2.37 -0.54
N PRO A 411 15.17 -2.46 -1.16
CA PRO A 411 16.31 -1.63 -0.77
C PRO A 411 16.06 -0.12 -0.89
N ASP A 412 15.31 0.30 -1.92
CA ASP A 412 14.94 1.71 -2.11
C ASP A 412 13.78 2.19 -1.21
N ALA A 413 13.28 1.36 -0.28
CA ALA A 413 12.15 1.75 0.55
C ALA A 413 12.50 2.97 1.41
N ASP A 414 11.80 4.08 1.20
CA ASP A 414 12.00 5.33 1.92
C ASP A 414 11.42 5.22 3.34
N PRO A 415 12.14 5.63 4.40
CA PRO A 415 11.67 5.56 5.79
C PRO A 415 10.36 6.31 6.09
N SER A 416 9.92 7.22 5.21
CA SER A 416 8.62 7.90 5.33
C SER A 416 7.42 7.00 5.02
N GLY A 417 7.63 5.87 4.34
CA GLY A 417 6.60 4.86 4.10
C GLY A 417 6.34 4.01 5.36
N VAL A 418 5.07 3.69 5.63
CA VAL A 418 4.66 2.85 6.78
C VAL A 418 5.05 1.39 6.57
N TYR A 419 4.87 0.89 5.35
CA TYR A 419 5.24 -0.45 4.93
C TYR A 419 6.09 -0.41 3.67
N ALA A 420 6.85 -1.48 3.44
CA ALA A 420 7.71 -1.64 2.28
C ALA A 420 7.18 -2.70 1.32
N MET A 421 7.51 -2.56 0.04
CA MET A 421 7.47 -3.65 -0.94
C MET A 421 8.52 -4.72 -0.55
N PRO A 422 8.32 -6.01 -0.86
CA PRO A 422 9.37 -7.01 -0.72
C PRO A 422 10.52 -6.81 -1.73
N ALA A 423 11.73 -7.26 -1.36
CA ALA A 423 12.93 -7.28 -2.22
C ALA A 423 12.86 -8.39 -3.28
N VAL A 424 11.89 -8.31 -4.20
CA VAL A 424 11.60 -9.33 -5.22
C VAL A 424 12.59 -9.37 -6.40
N THR A 425 13.63 -8.55 -6.35
CA THR A 425 14.68 -8.43 -7.38
C THR A 425 16.04 -8.89 -6.87
N SER A 426 16.04 -9.63 -5.75
CA SER A 426 17.21 -10.31 -5.20
C SER A 426 16.89 -11.75 -4.87
N SER A 427 17.81 -12.68 -5.16
CA SER A 427 17.64 -14.09 -4.80
C SER A 427 17.44 -14.28 -3.30
N GLU A 428 18.09 -13.43 -2.49
CA GLU A 428 18.02 -13.45 -1.05
C GLU A 428 16.62 -13.05 -0.52
N GLY A 429 16.05 -11.99 -1.08
CA GLY A 429 14.69 -11.53 -0.76
C GLY A 429 13.62 -12.50 -1.26
N ILE A 430 13.77 -13.06 -2.47
CA ILE A 430 12.89 -14.11 -3.00
C ILE A 430 12.93 -15.36 -2.13
N ASP A 431 14.11 -15.87 -1.78
CA ASP A 431 14.24 -17.05 -0.91
C ASP A 431 13.54 -16.80 0.45
N TYR A 432 13.77 -15.64 1.08
CA TYR A 432 13.24 -15.34 2.41
C TYR A 432 11.73 -15.03 2.41
N TYR A 433 11.25 -14.20 1.48
CA TYR A 433 9.82 -13.93 1.35
C TYR A 433 9.05 -15.22 1.03
N GLY A 434 9.61 -16.08 0.18
CA GLY A 434 9.03 -17.38 -0.14
C GLY A 434 8.95 -18.32 1.05
N ALA A 435 9.97 -18.32 1.92
CA ALA A 435 9.95 -19.11 3.15
C ALA A 435 8.81 -18.66 4.10
N ILE A 436 8.59 -17.35 4.22
CA ILE A 436 7.48 -16.78 5.00
C ILE A 436 6.14 -17.20 4.40
N LEU A 437 5.95 -17.00 3.09
CA LEU A 437 4.72 -17.36 2.39
C LEU A 437 4.43 -18.86 2.48
N ASN A 438 5.44 -19.70 2.29
CA ASN A 438 5.30 -21.16 2.36
C ASN A 438 4.87 -21.61 3.76
N LEU A 439 5.55 -21.13 4.81
CA LEU A 439 5.20 -21.46 6.18
C LEU A 439 3.76 -21.06 6.51
N MET A 440 3.36 -19.85 6.16
CA MET A 440 2.03 -19.33 6.44
C MET A 440 0.94 -20.08 5.66
N ALA A 441 1.16 -20.32 4.37
CA ALA A 441 0.23 -21.05 3.51
C ALA A 441 0.04 -22.50 3.96
N GLU A 442 1.13 -23.20 4.29
CA GLU A 442 1.09 -24.56 4.79
C GLU A 442 0.36 -24.63 6.15
N ARG A 443 0.69 -23.74 7.08
CA ARG A 443 0.13 -23.75 8.44
C ARG A 443 -1.38 -23.52 8.45
N TRP A 444 -1.87 -22.58 7.64
CA TRP A 444 -3.28 -22.14 7.64
C TRP A 444 -4.11 -22.70 6.47
N SER A 445 -3.62 -23.76 5.84
CA SER A 445 -4.39 -24.55 4.87
C SER A 445 -4.44 -26.04 5.24
N ARG A 446 -4.19 -26.38 6.51
CA ARG A 446 -4.26 -27.78 6.96
C ARG A 446 -5.70 -28.28 6.97
N ASP A 447 -5.91 -29.48 6.47
CA ASP A 447 -7.23 -30.16 6.48
C ASP A 447 -7.79 -30.37 7.90
N ASP A 448 -6.92 -30.54 8.90
CA ASP A 448 -7.33 -30.71 10.30
C ASP A 448 -7.78 -29.39 10.97
N GLY A 449 -7.55 -28.24 10.32
CA GLY A 449 -7.94 -26.92 10.81
C GLY A 449 -7.31 -26.52 12.14
N ILE A 450 -6.24 -27.21 12.60
CA ILE A 450 -5.72 -27.05 13.97
C ILE A 450 -5.19 -25.64 14.27
N HIS A 451 -4.81 -24.89 13.22
CA HIS A 451 -4.34 -23.50 13.31
C HIS A 451 -5.37 -22.48 12.78
N GLY A 452 -6.59 -22.91 12.47
CA GLY A 452 -7.56 -22.12 11.70
C GLY A 452 -7.23 -22.13 10.20
N ARG A 453 -7.88 -21.24 9.44
CA ARG A 453 -7.74 -21.18 7.98
C ARG A 453 -7.66 -19.76 7.44
N VAL A 454 -6.73 -19.51 6.52
CA VAL A 454 -6.69 -18.30 5.69
C VAL A 454 -7.19 -18.68 4.29
N HIS A 455 -8.24 -18.01 3.82
CA HIS A 455 -8.85 -18.33 2.54
C HIS A 455 -8.24 -17.50 1.40
N HIS A 456 -7.87 -16.26 1.70
CA HIS A 456 -7.43 -15.28 0.70
C HIS A 456 -6.28 -14.43 1.24
N TRP A 457 -5.44 -13.94 0.32
CA TRP A 457 -4.22 -13.21 0.63
C TRP A 457 -4.25 -11.85 -0.06
N ILE A 458 -4.46 -10.78 0.69
CA ILE A 458 -4.36 -9.42 0.21
C ILE A 458 -2.87 -9.05 0.23
N VAL A 459 -2.32 -8.82 -0.96
CA VAL A 459 -0.88 -8.62 -1.15
C VAL A 459 -0.60 -7.13 -0.97
N HIS A 460 -0.11 -6.81 0.23
CA HIS A 460 0.20 -5.47 0.70
C HIS A 460 -1.04 -4.58 0.88
N ASN A 461 -0.84 -3.28 1.11
CA ASN A 461 -1.93 -2.33 1.34
C ASN A 461 -1.85 -1.17 0.37
N GLU A 462 -3.01 -0.75 -0.16
CA GLU A 462 -3.19 0.46 -0.98
C GLU A 462 -2.03 0.72 -1.93
N VAL A 463 -1.80 -0.20 -2.88
CA VAL A 463 -0.57 -0.24 -3.68
C VAL A 463 -0.52 0.87 -4.73
N ASP A 464 -1.68 1.44 -5.05
CA ASP A 464 -1.79 2.69 -5.79
C ASP A 464 -1.30 3.89 -4.98
N PHE A 465 -1.30 3.82 -3.64
CA PHE A 465 -0.62 4.76 -2.74
C PHE A 465 0.69 4.15 -2.20
N GLY A 466 1.44 3.51 -3.10
CA GLY A 466 2.63 2.72 -2.80
C GLY A 466 3.67 3.44 -1.94
N TRP A 467 3.92 4.74 -2.14
CA TRP A 467 4.85 5.51 -1.31
C TRP A 467 4.56 5.42 0.20
N VAL A 468 3.29 5.39 0.58
CA VAL A 468 2.88 5.36 1.98
C VAL A 468 2.77 3.92 2.47
N TRP A 469 2.13 3.07 1.68
CA TRP A 469 1.60 1.80 2.18
C TRP A 469 2.27 0.55 1.64
N THR A 470 3.13 0.67 0.63
CA THR A 470 3.92 -0.43 0.04
C THR A 470 5.15 0.16 -0.67
N ASN A 471 6.06 0.78 0.10
CA ASN A 471 7.10 1.66 -0.42
C ASN A 471 8.24 0.88 -1.13
N ALA A 472 8.64 1.34 -2.31
CA ALA A 472 9.76 0.82 -3.10
C ALA A 472 10.65 1.97 -3.64
N GLY A 473 10.65 3.11 -2.94
CA GLY A 473 11.18 4.38 -3.43
C GLY A 473 10.33 4.98 -4.55
N ARG A 474 10.82 6.07 -5.15
CA ARG A 474 10.19 6.66 -6.35
C ARG A 474 10.37 5.72 -7.53
N LYS A 475 9.27 5.40 -8.22
CA LYS A 475 9.23 4.51 -9.40
C LYS A 475 8.13 4.99 -10.36
N SER A 476 8.31 4.77 -11.66
CA SER A 476 7.20 4.88 -12.61
C SER A 476 6.12 3.85 -12.28
N ASP A 477 4.89 4.11 -12.74
CA ASP A 477 3.77 3.18 -12.54
C ASP A 477 4.08 1.77 -13.05
N LEU A 478 4.76 1.68 -14.21
CA LEU A 478 5.13 0.43 -14.85
C LEU A 478 6.23 -0.33 -14.11
N ALA A 479 7.30 0.35 -13.70
CA ALA A 479 8.37 -0.29 -12.92
C ALA A 479 7.88 -0.73 -11.54
N TYR A 480 7.06 0.10 -10.89
CA TYR A 480 6.42 -0.27 -9.62
C TYR A 480 5.52 -1.50 -9.77
N MET A 481 4.71 -1.54 -10.84
CA MET A 481 3.83 -2.70 -11.09
C MET A 481 4.58 -3.97 -11.48
N ASP A 482 5.77 -3.89 -12.09
CA ASP A 482 6.62 -5.08 -12.30
C ASP A 482 7.08 -5.69 -10.95
N LEU A 483 7.47 -4.86 -9.99
CA LEU A 483 7.80 -5.33 -8.64
C LEU A 483 6.57 -5.93 -7.94
N TYR A 484 5.45 -5.20 -7.99
CA TYR A 484 4.23 -5.61 -7.31
C TYR A 484 3.64 -6.90 -7.87
N GLN A 485 3.56 -7.04 -9.20
CA GLN A 485 2.98 -8.22 -9.82
C GLN A 485 3.82 -9.48 -9.55
N ARG A 486 5.15 -9.37 -9.42
CA ARG A 486 6.01 -10.48 -8.96
C ARG A 486 5.64 -10.92 -7.55
N SER A 487 5.44 -9.98 -6.62
CA SER A 487 4.95 -10.29 -5.26
C SER A 487 3.59 -11.00 -5.28
N MET A 488 2.66 -10.53 -6.11
CA MET A 488 1.36 -11.18 -6.29
C MET A 488 1.48 -12.60 -6.86
N ARG A 489 2.29 -12.80 -7.90
CA ARG A 489 2.50 -14.11 -8.52
C ARG A 489 3.16 -15.08 -7.55
N MET A 490 4.19 -14.62 -6.85
CA MET A 490 4.89 -15.42 -5.86
C MET A 490 3.92 -15.92 -4.78
N THR A 491 3.07 -15.03 -4.28
CA THR A 491 2.03 -15.39 -3.31
C THR A 491 1.05 -16.41 -3.92
N ASP A 492 0.53 -16.19 -5.14
CA ASP A 492 -0.43 -17.08 -5.80
C ASP A 492 0.13 -18.50 -6.00
N LEU A 493 1.34 -18.58 -6.55
CA LEU A 493 2.02 -19.82 -6.86
C LEU A 493 2.29 -20.63 -5.59
N ILE A 494 2.70 -19.97 -4.50
CA ILE A 494 2.97 -20.65 -3.23
C ILE A 494 1.68 -21.09 -2.55
N VAL A 495 0.67 -20.23 -2.43
CA VAL A 495 -0.56 -20.54 -1.67
C VAL A 495 -1.40 -21.61 -2.36
N ARG A 496 -1.40 -21.66 -3.70
CA ARG A 496 -2.15 -22.68 -4.46
C ARG A 496 -1.57 -24.08 -4.34
N GLN A 497 -0.34 -24.23 -3.86
CA GLN A 497 0.18 -25.54 -3.45
C GLN A 497 -0.60 -26.14 -2.29
N TYR A 498 -1.28 -25.31 -1.50
CA TYR A 498 -1.91 -25.72 -0.24
C TYR A 498 -3.41 -25.54 -0.24
N ASP A 499 -3.97 -24.58 -0.99
CA ASP A 499 -5.43 -24.40 -1.10
C ASP A 499 -5.81 -24.11 -2.56
N PRO A 500 -6.63 -24.95 -3.22
CA PRO A 500 -6.97 -24.77 -4.64
C PRO A 500 -7.91 -23.56 -4.86
N HIS A 501 -8.49 -23.02 -3.79
CA HIS A 501 -9.38 -21.87 -3.80
C HIS A 501 -8.75 -20.61 -3.19
N ALA A 502 -7.51 -20.69 -2.73
CA ALA A 502 -6.77 -19.50 -2.35
C ALA A 502 -6.60 -18.56 -3.55
N ARG A 503 -6.69 -17.26 -3.25
CA ARG A 503 -6.51 -16.19 -4.23
C ARG A 503 -5.66 -15.10 -3.64
N THR A 504 -4.87 -14.47 -4.49
CA THR A 504 -4.20 -13.22 -4.20
C THR A 504 -5.05 -12.03 -4.60
N TRP A 505 -4.98 -10.96 -3.83
CA TRP A 505 -5.84 -9.80 -4.00
C TRP A 505 -4.99 -8.53 -4.07
N ILE A 506 -5.27 -7.70 -5.08
CA ILE A 506 -4.68 -6.36 -5.19
C ILE A 506 -5.48 -5.37 -4.35
N SER A 507 -4.83 -4.63 -3.46
CA SER A 507 -5.46 -3.63 -2.58
C SER A 507 -5.37 -2.23 -3.18
N LEU A 508 -6.50 -1.53 -3.36
CA LEU A 508 -6.56 -0.25 -4.08
C LEU A 508 -7.44 0.78 -3.37
N THR A 509 -7.02 2.05 -3.38
CA THR A 509 -7.77 3.16 -2.77
C THR A 509 -8.98 3.60 -3.61
N HIS A 510 -9.78 4.52 -3.05
CA HIS A 510 -10.86 5.21 -3.77
C HIS A 510 -10.38 6.19 -4.87
N HIS A 511 -9.07 6.43 -5.01
CA HIS A 511 -8.47 7.24 -6.07
C HIS A 511 -8.37 6.44 -7.38
N TRP A 512 -9.35 6.62 -8.27
CA TRP A 512 -9.58 5.74 -9.40
C TRP A 512 -8.77 6.13 -10.65
N ALA A 513 -9.23 7.12 -11.41
CA ALA A 513 -8.48 7.67 -12.54
C ALA A 513 -7.52 8.78 -12.10
N GLU A 514 -7.85 9.48 -11.01
CA GLU A 514 -6.97 10.45 -10.38
C GLU A 514 -5.96 9.75 -9.49
N ARG A 515 -4.69 10.18 -9.51
CA ARG A 515 -3.62 9.64 -8.65
C ARG A 515 -3.68 10.10 -7.18
N GLY A 516 -4.50 11.10 -6.86
CA GLY A 516 -4.65 11.66 -5.51
C GLY A 516 -3.51 12.55 -5.02
N ASN A 517 -2.25 12.16 -5.22
CA ASN A 517 -1.06 12.97 -4.90
C ASN A 517 0.10 12.68 -5.86
N GLU A 518 1.22 13.39 -5.74
CA GLU A 518 2.37 13.25 -6.65
C GLU A 518 3.07 11.89 -6.60
N TYR A 519 2.97 11.18 -5.48
CA TYR A 519 3.53 9.85 -5.24
C TYR A 519 2.54 8.70 -5.46
N GLY A 520 1.27 9.04 -5.69
CA GLY A 520 0.22 8.07 -5.96
C GLY A 520 0.16 7.68 -7.43
N TYR A 521 -0.51 6.56 -7.67
CA TYR A 521 -0.92 6.06 -8.96
C TYR A 521 -2.45 6.03 -9.00
N GLY A 522 -3.06 6.15 -10.18
CA GLY A 522 -4.51 5.92 -10.29
C GLY A 522 -4.80 4.42 -10.19
N SER A 523 -5.73 4.01 -9.32
CA SER A 523 -6.14 2.59 -9.17
C SER A 523 -6.52 1.93 -10.51
N LYS A 524 -7.18 2.67 -11.41
CA LYS A 524 -7.52 2.18 -12.76
C LYS A 524 -6.26 1.82 -13.55
N ARG A 525 -5.23 2.66 -13.48
CA ARG A 525 -3.95 2.46 -14.17
C ARG A 525 -3.23 1.22 -13.65
N MET A 526 -3.23 1.02 -12.33
CA MET A 526 -2.63 -0.15 -11.69
C MET A 526 -3.32 -1.45 -12.12
N LEU A 527 -4.66 -1.46 -12.20
CA LEU A 527 -5.41 -2.61 -12.71
C LEU A 527 -5.18 -2.87 -14.20
N ASP A 528 -5.17 -1.81 -15.01
CA ASP A 528 -4.88 -1.92 -16.44
C ASP A 528 -3.48 -2.55 -16.67
N LEU A 529 -2.48 -2.14 -15.88
CA LEU A 529 -1.13 -2.73 -15.91
C LEU A 529 -1.12 -4.19 -15.44
N LEU A 530 -1.80 -4.53 -14.33
CA LEU A 530 -1.90 -5.91 -13.86
C LEU A 530 -2.52 -6.83 -14.93
N VAL A 531 -3.57 -6.36 -15.61
CA VAL A 531 -4.21 -7.09 -16.71
C VAL A 531 -3.25 -7.26 -17.88
N GLN A 532 -2.48 -6.23 -18.23
CA GLN A 532 -1.46 -6.31 -19.28
C GLN A 532 -0.40 -7.37 -18.94
N PHE A 533 0.15 -7.37 -17.73
CA PHE A 533 1.08 -8.42 -17.28
C PHE A 533 0.45 -9.82 -17.31
N CYS A 534 -0.83 -9.96 -16.93
CA CYS A 534 -1.54 -11.23 -16.99
C CYS A 534 -1.74 -11.75 -18.42
N GLN A 535 -1.95 -10.84 -19.39
CA GLN A 535 -2.10 -11.20 -20.80
C GLN A 535 -0.78 -11.60 -21.44
N THR A 536 0.32 -10.99 -20.99
CA THR A 536 1.66 -11.22 -21.54
C THR A 536 2.36 -12.42 -20.92
N GLU A 537 2.29 -12.59 -19.59
CA GLU A 537 3.13 -13.54 -18.86
C GLU A 537 2.37 -14.73 -18.24
N GLY A 538 1.16 -14.98 -18.69
CA GLY A 538 0.27 -16.00 -18.14
C GLY A 538 -0.68 -15.44 -17.08
N ASN A 539 -1.95 -15.86 -17.15
CA ASN A 539 -3.04 -15.30 -16.37
C ASN A 539 -3.30 -16.13 -15.09
N PHE A 540 -3.60 -15.49 -13.96
CA PHE A 540 -3.78 -16.17 -12.67
C PHE A 540 -5.03 -15.65 -11.91
N PRO A 541 -5.60 -16.40 -10.94
CA PRO A 541 -6.92 -16.14 -10.36
C PRO A 541 -6.97 -15.01 -9.30
N TRP A 542 -6.32 -13.87 -9.51
CA TRP A 542 -6.42 -12.69 -8.63
C TRP A 542 -7.85 -12.14 -8.42
N GLY A 543 -8.07 -11.50 -7.26
CA GLY A 543 -9.25 -10.71 -6.90
C GLY A 543 -8.91 -9.24 -6.56
N LEU A 544 -9.92 -8.40 -6.38
CA LEU A 544 -9.74 -6.97 -6.09
C LEU A 544 -10.20 -6.62 -4.67
N ALA A 545 -9.28 -6.12 -3.85
CA ALA A 545 -9.50 -5.61 -2.50
C ALA A 545 -9.63 -4.06 -2.57
N TYR A 546 -10.83 -3.55 -2.80
CA TYR A 546 -11.06 -2.11 -3.07
C TYR A 546 -11.44 -1.33 -1.81
N HIS A 547 -10.96 -0.09 -1.65
CA HIS A 547 -11.21 0.74 -0.46
C HIS A 547 -12.07 1.98 -0.78
N PRO A 548 -13.39 1.84 -1.01
CA PRO A 548 -14.26 2.95 -1.35
C PRO A 548 -14.66 3.75 -0.10
N TYR A 549 -13.84 4.73 0.23
CA TYR A 549 -14.20 5.79 1.16
C TYR A 549 -15.03 6.89 0.49
N PRO A 550 -15.81 7.68 1.26
CA PRO A 550 -16.31 8.97 0.78
C PRO A 550 -15.18 9.81 0.21
N GLN A 551 -15.49 10.71 -0.73
CA GLN A 551 -14.47 11.50 -1.43
C GLN A 551 -13.50 12.21 -0.48
N SER A 552 -14.02 12.69 0.66
CA SER A 552 -13.24 13.13 1.81
C SER A 552 -13.56 12.22 2.99
N LEU A 553 -12.52 11.64 3.57
CA LEU A 553 -12.60 10.75 4.73
C LEU A 553 -13.25 11.41 5.95
N PHE A 554 -13.20 12.74 6.05
CA PHE A 554 -13.81 13.51 7.14
C PHE A 554 -15.29 13.82 6.92
N HIS A 555 -15.82 13.58 5.71
CA HIS A 555 -17.17 13.92 5.32
C HIS A 555 -17.96 12.65 4.98
N PRO A 556 -18.74 12.10 5.91
CA PRO A 556 -19.45 10.83 5.71
C PRO A 556 -20.59 10.90 4.67
N ARG A 557 -20.98 12.10 4.24
CA ARG A 557 -22.10 12.35 3.31
C ARG A 557 -21.73 12.03 1.86
N THR A 558 -21.42 10.77 1.58
CA THR A 558 -20.97 10.30 0.27
C THR A 558 -21.93 10.62 -0.89
N TRP A 559 -23.23 10.80 -0.63
CA TRP A 559 -24.18 11.27 -1.66
C TRP A 559 -23.81 12.64 -2.26
N GLN A 560 -23.01 13.43 -1.53
CA GLN A 560 -22.52 14.75 -1.94
C GLN A 560 -21.17 14.70 -2.68
N ASP A 561 -20.57 13.51 -2.86
CA ASP A 561 -19.29 13.35 -3.56
C ASP A 561 -19.43 13.79 -5.03
N HIS A 562 -18.70 14.82 -5.44
CA HIS A 562 -18.80 15.39 -6.79
C HIS A 562 -17.72 14.87 -7.75
N LEU A 563 -16.63 14.31 -7.23
CA LEU A 563 -15.59 13.61 -8.00
C LEU A 563 -15.98 12.16 -8.34
N ALA A 564 -17.10 11.67 -7.80
CA ALA A 564 -17.68 10.38 -8.09
C ALA A 564 -18.70 10.49 -9.23
N THR A 565 -18.22 10.36 -10.48
CA THR A 565 -19.05 10.37 -11.69
C THR A 565 -19.36 8.94 -12.15
N TYR A 566 -20.29 8.77 -13.09
CA TYR A 566 -20.70 7.46 -13.61
C TYR A 566 -20.04 7.16 -14.97
N GLN A 567 -18.73 7.35 -15.06
CA GLN A 567 -17.89 7.04 -16.23
C GLN A 567 -16.70 6.18 -15.80
N PHE A 568 -16.14 5.38 -16.70
CA PHE A 568 -14.97 4.54 -16.37
C PHE A 568 -13.73 5.34 -15.98
N ASP A 569 -13.61 6.59 -16.41
CA ASP A 569 -12.52 7.50 -16.04
C ASP A 569 -12.92 8.48 -14.91
N THR A 570 -13.92 8.13 -14.09
CA THR A 570 -14.26 8.89 -12.89
C THR A 570 -13.02 9.16 -12.03
N PRO A 571 -12.79 10.39 -11.52
CA PRO A 571 -11.63 10.68 -10.68
C PRO A 571 -11.53 9.76 -9.46
N LYS A 572 -12.67 9.53 -8.79
CA LYS A 572 -12.78 8.65 -7.63
C LYS A 572 -13.92 7.65 -7.79
N ILE A 573 -13.77 6.47 -7.19
CA ILE A 573 -14.91 5.57 -6.92
C ILE A 573 -15.15 5.56 -5.42
N THR A 574 -16.28 6.12 -5.02
CA THR A 574 -16.74 6.21 -3.63
C THR A 574 -18.01 5.37 -3.49
N PRO A 575 -18.59 5.24 -2.28
CA PRO A 575 -19.88 4.58 -2.12
C PRO A 575 -21.00 5.13 -3.02
N LYS A 576 -20.90 6.38 -3.48
CA LYS A 576 -21.86 7.00 -4.41
C LYS A 576 -21.94 6.32 -5.77
N ASN A 577 -20.83 5.90 -6.36
CA ASN A 577 -20.76 5.44 -7.75
C ASN A 577 -20.16 4.02 -7.89
N LEU A 578 -20.32 3.16 -6.88
CA LEU A 578 -19.80 1.78 -6.90
C LEU A 578 -20.23 0.95 -8.11
N GLU A 579 -21.34 1.30 -8.77
CA GLU A 579 -21.75 0.73 -10.05
C GLU A 579 -20.65 0.80 -11.13
N VAL A 580 -19.78 1.83 -11.10
CA VAL A 580 -18.63 1.98 -12.00
C VAL A 580 -17.64 0.84 -11.81
N LEU A 581 -17.33 0.49 -10.56
CA LEU A 581 -16.42 -0.60 -10.24
C LEU A 581 -17.00 -1.95 -10.70
N ASP A 582 -18.28 -2.18 -10.42
CA ASP A 582 -18.97 -3.40 -10.83
C ASP A 582 -19.01 -3.56 -12.36
N ALA A 583 -19.37 -2.49 -13.08
CA ALA A 583 -19.35 -2.48 -14.54
C ALA A 583 -17.93 -2.68 -15.11
N TYR A 584 -16.93 -2.03 -14.52
CA TYR A 584 -15.54 -2.14 -14.98
C TYR A 584 -15.01 -3.56 -14.80
N MET A 585 -15.23 -4.18 -13.64
CA MET A 585 -14.81 -5.57 -13.39
C MET A 585 -15.50 -6.60 -14.28
N LYS A 586 -16.65 -6.27 -14.86
CA LYS A 586 -17.37 -7.13 -15.82
C LYS A 586 -16.85 -7.05 -17.26
N LEU A 587 -15.97 -6.10 -17.57
CA LEU A 587 -15.35 -5.97 -18.89
C LEU A 587 -14.59 -7.25 -19.28
N PRO A 588 -14.62 -7.66 -20.56
CA PRO A 588 -13.98 -8.91 -21.00
C PRO A 588 -12.49 -9.02 -20.62
N LYS A 589 -11.75 -7.92 -20.69
CA LYS A 589 -10.31 -7.87 -20.34
C LYS A 589 -10.01 -8.23 -18.88
N ASN A 590 -10.99 -8.04 -17.98
CA ASN A 590 -10.84 -8.26 -16.55
C ASN A 590 -11.25 -9.68 -16.11
N ARG A 591 -11.73 -10.52 -17.03
CA ARG A 591 -12.22 -11.86 -16.71
C ARG A 591 -11.09 -12.88 -16.59
N TYR A 592 -11.30 -13.87 -15.73
CA TYR A 592 -10.45 -15.06 -15.62
C TYR A 592 -11.23 -16.28 -16.11
N HIS A 593 -10.74 -16.94 -17.17
CA HIS A 593 -11.43 -18.08 -17.80
C HIS A 593 -12.93 -17.81 -18.06
N GLY A 594 -13.24 -16.61 -18.55
CA GLY A 594 -14.60 -16.18 -18.86
C GLY A 594 -15.44 -15.72 -17.65
N SER A 595 -14.97 -15.88 -16.42
CA SER A 595 -15.64 -15.49 -15.19
C SER A 595 -15.20 -14.10 -14.69
N VAL A 596 -16.13 -13.36 -14.08
CA VAL A 596 -15.84 -12.07 -13.42
C VAL A 596 -14.96 -12.33 -12.20
N ARG A 597 -13.92 -11.51 -12.01
CA ARG A 597 -13.08 -11.59 -10.81
C ARG A 597 -13.80 -11.01 -9.60
N PRO A 598 -13.67 -11.63 -8.43
CA PRO A 598 -14.40 -11.19 -7.24
C PRO A 598 -13.80 -9.89 -6.71
N VAL A 599 -14.67 -9.06 -6.13
CA VAL A 599 -14.33 -7.81 -5.45
C VAL A 599 -14.72 -7.92 -3.98
N HIS A 600 -13.78 -7.63 -3.10
CA HIS A 600 -13.99 -7.43 -1.69
C HIS A 600 -13.72 -5.96 -1.42
N LEU A 601 -14.69 -5.27 -0.84
CA LEU A 601 -14.45 -3.95 -0.32
C LEU A 601 -13.73 -4.12 1.02
N SER A 602 -12.39 -4.17 1.02
CA SER A 602 -11.58 -4.63 2.16
C SER A 602 -11.36 -3.60 3.26
N GLU A 603 -11.58 -2.32 2.96
CA GLU A 603 -11.42 -1.22 3.91
C GLU A 603 -12.38 -0.08 3.58
N ASN A 604 -13.23 0.32 4.53
CA ASN A 604 -14.27 1.32 4.30
C ASN A 604 -14.78 1.86 5.62
N GLY A 605 -15.02 3.16 5.71
CA GLY A 605 -15.60 3.77 6.90
C GLY A 605 -16.29 5.09 6.60
N PHE A 606 -17.20 5.47 7.48
CA PHE A 606 -17.83 6.79 7.47
C PHE A 606 -17.47 7.49 8.77
N ASN A 607 -16.89 8.68 8.70
CA ASN A 607 -16.42 9.38 9.88
C ASN A 607 -17.57 10.07 10.62
N SER A 608 -17.69 9.85 11.93
CA SER A 608 -18.50 10.72 12.80
C SER A 608 -17.57 11.72 13.49
N LYS A 609 -17.50 12.97 13.00
CA LYS A 609 -16.56 14.00 13.52
C LYS A 609 -16.54 14.09 15.06
N ASP A 610 -17.70 13.85 15.69
CA ASP A 610 -17.85 13.66 17.12
C ASP A 610 -18.92 12.58 17.45
N TYR A 611 -19.33 12.48 18.72
CA TYR A 611 -20.38 11.58 19.18
C TYR A 611 -21.75 12.25 19.32
N SER A 612 -21.96 13.43 18.75
CA SER A 612 -23.29 14.05 18.68
C SER A 612 -24.24 13.19 17.86
N ASP A 613 -25.54 13.33 18.11
CA ASP A 613 -26.56 12.59 17.38
C ASP A 613 -26.52 12.92 15.87
N ALA A 614 -26.26 14.17 15.50
CA ALA A 614 -26.16 14.58 14.11
C ALA A 614 -24.98 13.92 13.39
N ALA A 615 -23.79 13.91 13.99
CA ALA A 615 -22.62 13.26 13.41
C ALA A 615 -22.80 11.75 13.25
N GLN A 616 -23.42 11.09 14.24
CA GLN A 616 -23.73 9.66 14.18
C GLN A 616 -24.84 9.33 13.16
N GLN A 617 -25.81 10.23 12.94
CA GLN A 617 -26.82 10.08 11.89
C GLN A 617 -26.20 10.18 10.49
N ASP A 618 -25.32 11.15 10.27
CA ASP A 618 -24.59 11.30 8.99
C ASP A 618 -23.72 10.05 8.71
N GLN A 619 -23.04 9.54 9.75
CA GLN A 619 -22.26 8.31 9.68
C GLN A 619 -23.12 7.11 9.21
N ALA A 620 -24.26 6.91 9.87
CA ALA A 620 -25.16 5.80 9.59
C ALA A 620 -25.87 5.94 8.24
N ALA A 621 -26.23 7.16 7.82
CA ALA A 621 -26.78 7.41 6.49
C ALA A 621 -25.80 7.06 5.37
N GLY A 622 -24.50 7.36 5.54
CA GLY A 622 -23.45 6.95 4.61
C GLY A 622 -23.40 5.43 4.45
N MET A 623 -23.43 4.68 5.56
CA MET A 623 -23.50 3.22 5.56
C MET A 623 -24.78 2.69 4.90
N ALA A 624 -25.95 3.28 5.17
CA ALA A 624 -27.22 2.84 4.60
C ALA A 624 -27.19 2.95 3.06
N LEU A 625 -26.74 4.09 2.54
CA LEU A 625 -26.58 4.31 1.10
C LEU A 625 -25.63 3.28 0.48
N ALA A 626 -24.46 3.10 1.08
CA ALA A 626 -23.45 2.18 0.57
C ALA A 626 -23.97 0.73 0.51
N TRP A 627 -24.58 0.26 1.61
CA TRP A 627 -25.12 -1.09 1.68
C TRP A 627 -26.19 -1.35 0.63
N LYS A 628 -27.16 -0.43 0.50
CA LYS A 628 -28.27 -0.55 -0.45
C LYS A 628 -27.78 -0.62 -1.89
N LYS A 629 -26.69 0.07 -2.23
CA LYS A 629 -26.00 -0.12 -3.52
C LYS A 629 -25.34 -1.49 -3.61
N ILE A 630 -24.46 -1.82 -2.65
CA ILE A 630 -23.65 -3.05 -2.64
C ILE A 630 -24.49 -4.33 -2.82
N GLN A 631 -25.71 -4.37 -2.26
CA GLN A 631 -26.61 -5.52 -2.42
C GLN A 631 -26.86 -5.88 -3.89
N SER A 632 -26.95 -4.90 -4.78
CA SER A 632 -27.25 -5.09 -6.21
C SER A 632 -26.01 -5.36 -7.09
N LEU A 633 -24.79 -5.15 -6.57
CA LEU A 633 -23.54 -5.21 -7.34
C LEU A 633 -22.95 -6.62 -7.29
N SER A 634 -22.97 -7.33 -8.41
CA SER A 634 -22.68 -8.77 -8.44
C SER A 634 -21.19 -9.10 -8.47
N SER A 635 -20.30 -8.16 -8.83
CA SER A 635 -18.85 -8.38 -8.69
C SER A 635 -18.40 -8.28 -7.24
N ILE A 636 -19.14 -7.53 -6.40
CA ILE A 636 -18.81 -7.30 -4.99
C ILE A 636 -19.38 -8.44 -4.15
N GLU A 637 -18.50 -9.30 -3.64
CA GLU A 637 -18.87 -10.47 -2.85
C GLU A 637 -18.89 -10.17 -1.35
N VAL A 638 -18.02 -9.27 -0.87
CA VAL A 638 -17.89 -8.93 0.55
C VAL A 638 -17.61 -7.45 0.76
N TRP A 639 -18.14 -6.91 1.85
CA TRP A 639 -17.88 -5.58 2.37
C TRP A 639 -17.35 -5.65 3.82
N HIS A 640 -16.05 -5.45 3.97
CA HIS A 640 -15.36 -5.35 5.24
C HIS A 640 -15.43 -3.90 5.75
N TYR A 641 -16.22 -3.68 6.80
CA TYR A 641 -16.29 -2.37 7.44
C TYR A 641 -15.05 -2.16 8.33
N HIS A 642 -14.30 -1.07 8.10
CA HIS A 642 -13.01 -0.79 8.72
C HIS A 642 -12.89 0.68 9.18
N ASN A 643 -12.19 0.96 10.28
CA ASN A 643 -12.03 0.07 11.41
C ASN A 643 -13.37 0.02 12.17
N TRP A 644 -13.66 -1.09 12.84
CA TRP A 644 -14.96 -1.28 13.48
C TRP A 644 -15.00 -0.73 14.92
N ILE A 645 -13.86 -0.30 15.44
CA ILE A 645 -13.70 0.43 16.71
C ILE A 645 -12.94 1.72 16.38
N ASP A 646 -13.39 2.86 16.91
CA ASP A 646 -12.65 4.13 16.75
C ASP A 646 -11.21 3.98 17.26
N ASN A 647 -10.24 4.47 16.50
CA ASN A 647 -8.82 4.27 16.74
C ASN A 647 -8.04 5.59 16.68
N ARG A 648 -7.22 5.86 17.71
CA ARG A 648 -6.46 7.11 17.83
C ARG A 648 -5.40 7.26 16.74
N HIS A 649 -4.99 6.16 16.11
CA HIS A 649 -3.94 6.14 15.10
C HIS A 649 -4.46 6.29 13.66
N GLU A 650 -5.75 6.59 13.48
CA GLU A 650 -6.40 6.79 12.17
C GLU A 650 -6.62 8.29 11.89
N GLY A 651 -5.61 9.13 12.14
CA GLY A 651 -5.66 10.53 11.72
C GLY A 651 -6.79 11.38 12.33
N GLY A 652 -7.29 11.01 13.52
CA GLY A 652 -8.42 11.69 14.16
C GLY A 652 -9.80 11.26 13.65
N LEU A 653 -9.87 10.31 12.71
CA LEU A 653 -11.11 9.71 12.26
C LEU A 653 -11.78 8.91 13.39
N ARG A 654 -13.12 8.90 13.37
CA ARG A 654 -13.99 8.13 14.26
C ARG A 654 -14.97 7.34 13.39
N ILE A 655 -14.42 6.40 12.62
CA ILE A 655 -15.16 5.59 11.65
C ILE A 655 -15.82 4.34 12.26
N GLY A 656 -15.47 4.01 13.50
CA GLY A 656 -15.90 2.82 14.22
C GLY A 656 -17.41 2.64 14.30
N LEU A 657 -17.81 1.38 14.42
CA LEU A 657 -19.12 1.00 14.94
C LEU A 657 -19.19 1.22 16.45
N ARG A 658 -18.03 1.18 17.11
CA ARG A 658 -17.86 1.40 18.54
C ARG A 658 -16.98 2.61 18.81
N LYS A 659 -17.24 3.26 19.95
CA LYS A 659 -16.39 4.33 20.50
C LYS A 659 -15.00 3.81 20.87
N PHE A 660 -14.10 4.73 21.19
CA PHE A 660 -12.77 4.38 21.64
C PHE A 660 -12.78 3.43 22.86
N PRO A 661 -11.79 2.52 22.97
CA PRO A 661 -11.63 1.68 24.15
C PRO A 661 -11.40 2.47 25.44
N ASP A 662 -10.90 3.69 25.35
CA ASP A 662 -10.57 4.59 26.45
C ASP A 662 -11.57 5.75 26.63
N ASP A 663 -12.74 5.68 25.98
CA ASP A 663 -13.79 6.70 26.16
C ASP A 663 -14.15 6.84 27.64
N GLN A 664 -14.13 8.06 28.17
CA GLN A 664 -14.26 8.28 29.62
C GLN A 664 -15.61 7.87 30.19
N ASN A 665 -16.67 7.93 29.38
CA ASN A 665 -18.04 7.73 29.84
C ASN A 665 -18.62 6.40 29.38
N ASP A 666 -18.21 5.93 28.20
CA ASP A 666 -18.77 4.76 27.53
C ASP A 666 -17.70 4.01 26.70
N PRO A 667 -16.70 3.39 27.37
CA PRO A 667 -15.66 2.59 26.71
C PRO A 667 -16.24 1.53 25.77
N LEU A 668 -15.78 1.48 24.52
CA LEU A 668 -16.31 0.56 23.48
C LEU A 668 -17.83 0.68 23.24
N GLY A 669 -18.43 1.80 23.64
CA GLY A 669 -19.84 2.08 23.51
C GLY A 669 -20.34 1.92 22.07
N LYS A 670 -21.57 1.41 21.91
CA LYS A 670 -22.17 1.21 20.60
C LYS A 670 -22.62 2.55 20.03
N LYS A 671 -22.14 2.90 18.84
CA LYS A 671 -22.63 4.08 18.08
C LYS A 671 -23.93 3.74 17.37
N GLN A 672 -24.67 4.74 16.89
CA GLN A 672 -25.93 4.50 16.16
C GLN A 672 -25.74 3.58 14.94
N ILE A 673 -24.61 3.76 14.23
CA ILE A 673 -24.22 2.94 13.08
C ILE A 673 -24.07 1.44 13.42
N TRP A 674 -23.75 1.08 14.67
CA TRP A 674 -23.67 -0.33 15.09
C TRP A 674 -25.03 -1.02 14.99
N ASN A 675 -26.10 -0.32 15.41
CA ASN A 675 -27.47 -0.85 15.35
C ASN A 675 -27.95 -0.99 13.91
N LEU A 676 -27.60 -0.03 13.04
CA LEU A 676 -27.83 -0.15 11.61
C LEU A 676 -27.09 -1.36 11.06
N TYR A 677 -25.77 -1.45 11.28
CA TYR A 677 -24.95 -2.53 10.75
C TYR A 677 -25.47 -3.90 11.19
N ARG A 678 -25.89 -4.06 12.45
CA ARG A 678 -26.56 -5.28 12.92
C ARG A 678 -27.81 -5.63 12.11
N ALA A 679 -28.65 -4.64 11.77
CA ALA A 679 -29.92 -4.85 11.07
C ALA A 679 -29.75 -5.17 9.57
N LEU A 680 -28.65 -4.72 8.95
CA LEU A 680 -28.38 -4.99 7.54
C LEU A 680 -28.33 -6.50 7.25
N GLY A 681 -28.95 -6.92 6.15
CA GLY A 681 -29.11 -8.30 5.72
C GLY A 681 -30.18 -9.09 6.49
N THR A 682 -30.96 -8.45 7.34
CA THR A 682 -32.02 -9.09 8.15
C THR A 682 -33.40 -8.54 7.79
N THR A 683 -34.46 -9.16 8.33
CA THR A 683 -35.84 -8.65 8.19
C THR A 683 -36.07 -7.27 8.79
N GLN A 684 -35.15 -6.78 9.63
CA GLN A 684 -35.22 -5.46 10.26
C GLN A 684 -34.49 -4.37 9.48
N GLU A 685 -33.85 -4.70 8.36
CA GLU A 685 -33.03 -3.77 7.58
C GLU A 685 -33.78 -2.48 7.23
N ASP A 686 -34.91 -2.58 6.54
CA ASP A 686 -35.65 -1.40 6.06
C ASP A 686 -36.18 -0.55 7.21
N ALA A 687 -36.74 -1.18 8.25
CA ALA A 687 -37.23 -0.48 9.44
C ALA A 687 -36.14 0.34 10.17
N VAL A 688 -34.87 -0.06 10.04
CA VAL A 688 -33.74 0.69 10.60
C VAL A 688 -33.16 1.67 9.59
N ALA A 689 -33.00 1.28 8.32
CA ALA A 689 -32.37 2.10 7.28
C ALA A 689 -33.26 3.26 6.80
N ASP A 690 -34.57 3.07 6.65
CA ASP A 690 -35.48 4.03 5.97
C ASP A 690 -35.52 5.41 6.63
N ARG A 691 -35.18 5.50 7.92
CA ARG A 691 -35.05 6.78 8.64
C ARG A 691 -34.01 7.73 8.02
N TYR A 692 -33.07 7.19 7.24
CA TYR A 692 -31.99 7.96 6.61
C TYR A 692 -32.33 8.50 5.21
N LEU A 693 -33.44 8.05 4.59
CA LEU A 693 -33.87 8.50 3.24
C LEU A 693 -33.97 10.03 3.14
N ARG A 694 -34.65 10.66 4.13
CA ARG A 694 -34.81 12.11 4.18
C ARG A 694 -33.49 12.86 4.34
N LEU A 695 -32.52 12.30 5.06
CA LEU A 695 -31.20 12.91 5.26
C LEU A 695 -30.34 12.84 3.99
N ILE A 696 -30.47 11.74 3.25
CA ILE A 696 -29.82 11.54 1.94
C ILE A 696 -30.48 12.43 0.87
N GLY A 697 -31.79 12.70 1.00
CA GLY A 697 -32.55 13.53 0.07
C GLY A 697 -33.22 12.74 -1.05
N VAL A 698 -33.64 11.50 -0.77
CA VAL A 698 -34.37 10.62 -1.71
C VAL A 698 -35.66 10.12 -1.05
N ASP A 699 -36.66 9.80 -1.86
CA ASP A 699 -37.94 9.24 -1.36
C ASP A 699 -37.89 7.71 -1.26
N SER A 700 -36.97 7.07 -2.00
CA SER A 700 -36.80 5.62 -2.02
C SER A 700 -35.34 5.19 -2.29
N TRP A 701 -34.98 3.97 -1.87
CA TRP A 701 -33.67 3.38 -2.18
C TRP A 701 -33.44 3.10 -3.67
N GLU A 702 -34.50 3.13 -4.48
CA GLU A 702 -34.40 2.94 -5.94
C GLU A 702 -33.75 4.14 -6.63
N GLU A 703 -33.89 5.35 -6.06
CA GLU A 703 -33.35 6.59 -6.62
C GLU A 703 -31.83 6.70 -6.51
N ILE A 704 -31.21 5.98 -5.56
CA ILE A 704 -29.76 6.01 -5.42
C ILE A 704 -29.06 5.10 -6.44
N LEU A 705 -29.77 4.15 -7.08
CA LEU A 705 -29.17 3.19 -8.01
C LEU A 705 -28.96 3.80 -9.41
N HIS A 706 -27.74 3.70 -9.93
CA HIS A 706 -27.47 4.12 -11.30
C HIS A 706 -27.82 3.03 -12.31
N ARG A 707 -28.83 3.28 -13.14
CA ARG A 707 -29.37 2.30 -14.11
C ARG A 707 -28.94 2.53 -15.56
N GLN A 708 -28.27 3.66 -15.85
CA GLN A 708 -27.80 3.94 -17.20
C GLN A 708 -26.52 3.17 -17.51
N LYS A 709 -26.20 3.06 -18.79
CA LYS A 709 -24.99 2.38 -19.23
C LYS A 709 -23.76 3.24 -18.88
N ILE A 710 -22.89 2.70 -18.04
CA ILE A 710 -21.57 3.26 -17.74
C ILE A 710 -20.64 2.98 -18.93
N GLN A 711 -19.89 4.00 -19.35
CA GLN A 711 -18.96 3.96 -20.48
C GLN A 711 -17.63 4.62 -20.14
#